data_AF-A0AAW0L5C2-F1
#
_entry.id   AF-A0AAW0L5C2-F1
#
_cell.length_a   1.000
_cell.length_b   1.000
_cell.length_c   1.000
_cell.angle_alpha   90.00
_cell.angle_beta   90.00
_cell.angle_gamma   90.00
#
_symmetry.space_group_name_H-M   'P 1'
#
loop_
_entity.id
_entity.type
_entity.pdbx_description
1 polymer ?
#
loop_
_entity_poly.entity_id
_entity_poly.type
_entity_poly.pdbx_seq_one_letter_code
_entity_poly.pdbx_strand_id
1 'polypeptide(L)'
;MSKLMLACCKLYISESRNRAALESIERAAKLFPEAAIINKFEDETYNRVGYTLVSKLAPKPSGNSCHLRSAVFAMVKAAFETIDLELHSGSHPRLGVVDHICFHPLALASLDQMAEIAKSSAADIGSSLQVPTFLYGAANEDGRTLDTIRRELGYFKPNSSGTQWIGGPKPEFLPLKPDEGPAQVTQEKGVVVIGATRWVDNYNVPIFSTDIAVVRRIAKQVSGRGGGLPSVQAMALAHGEDVTEVACNLLEPSKVGGDRVQQEVERLAREENIAVGKGYFTDLSQEEIVDRYLKHSLCPTKENGFWTQVSLGYTLVNIIELLSPWPLHHPESPDNHRSSIYDKKKTIDQYVLLCCKLFISESRNRAALDAIEQAARFNPETVIVNKFEDRAYNRVRYTLVSYVVQDTMGSAIYSPLQQAVLAMVEVAFGAINLELHTGTHPRLGVVDDILFHPLAQASLDEAAWLAKSVAADIANQFQVPVFLYAAAHPTGKALDTIRRELGFYRPNSMGNQWAGWTIPDMLLEKPDEGPSEVSPARGITMIGARPWVALYNVPILSTDVSAARRIARMVSARGGGLPTVQTLGLVHGEDSTEIACMLLEPNQIGADRVQNQVEMLATEEGVEVEKGYFTDFSPEMIIEKYMNLTSAQRD
;
A
#
# COMPACT_ATOMS: atom_id res chain seq x y z
N MET A 1 34.01 8.77 8.93
CA MET A 1 33.19 8.43 7.74
C MET A 1 33.02 6.93 7.71
N SER A 2 31.84 6.42 8.05
CA SER A 2 31.52 5.01 7.77
C SER A 2 31.58 4.79 6.25
N LYS A 3 32.26 3.75 5.81
CA LYS A 3 32.35 3.35 4.40
C LYS A 3 30.97 2.90 3.94
N LEU A 4 30.31 3.69 3.10
CA LEU A 4 28.97 3.38 2.59
C LEU A 4 29.04 2.18 1.64
N MET A 5 28.23 1.16 1.93
CA MET A 5 28.07 -0.04 1.10
C MET A 5 26.60 -0.14 0.70
N LEU A 6 26.32 -0.20 -0.59
CA LEU A 6 24.97 -0.25 -1.13
C LEU A 6 24.81 -1.50 -2.01
N ALA A 7 23.65 -2.13 -1.93
CA ALA A 7 23.24 -3.18 -2.84
C ALA A 7 22.13 -2.64 -3.74
N CYS A 8 22.22 -2.94 -5.03
CA CYS A 8 21.16 -2.68 -6.00
C CYS A 8 20.56 -4.00 -6.47
N CYS A 9 19.25 -4.06 -6.63
CA CYS A 9 18.56 -5.14 -7.31
C CYS A 9 17.79 -4.57 -8.51
N LYS A 10 18.00 -5.13 -9.70
CA LYS A 10 17.14 -4.90 -10.86
C LYS A 10 16.20 -6.10 -11.00
N LEU A 11 14.91 -5.86 -10.82
CA LEU A 11 13.84 -6.87 -10.84
C LEU A 11 12.95 -6.63 -12.07
N TYR A 12 12.87 -7.60 -12.96
CA TYR A 12 12.04 -7.51 -14.16
C TYR A 12 10.86 -8.46 -14.11
N ILE A 13 9.67 -7.90 -14.34
CA ILE A 13 8.39 -8.61 -14.28
C ILE A 13 7.69 -8.50 -15.64
N SER A 14 7.18 -9.62 -16.12
CA SER A 14 6.45 -9.76 -17.39
C SER A 14 5.00 -9.28 -17.23
N GLU A 15 4.82 -8.01 -16.88
CA GLU A 15 3.54 -7.31 -16.80
C GLU A 15 3.79 -5.81 -16.78
N SER A 16 2.97 -5.02 -17.46
CA SER A 16 2.97 -3.55 -17.37
C SER A 16 1.59 -2.91 -17.59
N ARG A 17 0.56 -3.72 -17.85
CA ARG A 17 -0.79 -3.30 -18.22
C ARG A 17 -1.78 -3.51 -17.07
N ASN A 18 -1.57 -4.51 -16.23
CA ASN A 18 -2.37 -4.78 -15.05
C ASN A 18 -1.96 -3.88 -13.87
N ARG A 19 -2.58 -2.70 -13.77
CA ARG A 19 -2.26 -1.70 -12.72
C ARG A 19 -2.43 -2.24 -11.30
N ALA A 20 -3.48 -3.03 -11.04
CA ALA A 20 -3.73 -3.59 -9.72
C ALA A 20 -2.62 -4.56 -9.27
N ALA A 21 -2.12 -5.38 -10.21
CA ALA A 21 -0.97 -6.25 -9.95
C ALA A 21 0.30 -5.43 -9.66
N LEU A 22 0.59 -4.41 -10.48
CA LEU A 22 1.76 -3.54 -10.26
C LEU A 22 1.69 -2.82 -8.92
N GLU A 23 0.52 -2.28 -8.55
CA GLU A 23 0.31 -1.63 -7.25
C GLU A 23 0.46 -2.62 -6.09
N SER A 24 0.03 -3.87 -6.24
CA SER A 24 0.26 -4.93 -5.25
C SER A 24 1.76 -5.19 -5.06
N ILE A 25 2.51 -5.32 -6.15
CA ILE A 25 3.95 -5.55 -6.14
C ILE A 25 4.70 -4.38 -5.48
N GLU A 26 4.36 -3.15 -5.85
CA GLU A 26 4.96 -1.94 -5.26
C GLU A 26 4.62 -1.81 -3.76
N ARG A 27 3.39 -2.13 -3.35
CA ARG A 27 2.99 -2.18 -1.94
C ARG A 27 3.79 -3.21 -1.15
N ALA A 28 4.11 -4.35 -1.74
CA ALA A 28 4.93 -5.37 -1.09
C ALA A 28 6.36 -4.86 -0.80
N ALA A 29 6.94 -4.05 -1.70
CA ALA A 29 8.24 -3.43 -1.48
C ALA A 29 8.22 -2.40 -0.34
N LYS A 30 7.11 -1.65 -0.20
CA LYS A 30 6.95 -0.60 0.83
C LYS A 30 6.99 -1.15 2.26
N LEU A 31 6.83 -2.46 2.46
CA LEU A 31 7.03 -3.13 3.76
C LEU A 31 8.49 -3.11 4.24
N PHE A 32 9.43 -2.73 3.36
CA PHE A 32 10.87 -2.72 3.62
C PHE A 32 11.48 -1.35 3.25
N PRO A 33 11.23 -0.30 4.05
CA PRO A 33 11.59 1.07 3.71
C PRO A 33 13.11 1.29 3.50
N GLU A 34 13.95 0.43 4.07
CA GLU A 34 15.40 0.46 3.90
C GLU A 34 15.84 -0.01 2.50
N ALA A 35 14.98 -0.77 1.81
CA ALA A 35 15.14 -1.26 0.45
C ALA A 35 14.17 -0.53 -0.50
N ALA A 36 14.51 0.72 -0.83
CA ALA A 36 13.66 1.61 -1.59
C ALA A 36 13.66 1.30 -3.09
N ILE A 37 12.49 1.39 -3.74
CA ILE A 37 12.38 1.47 -5.21
C ILE A 37 12.85 2.87 -5.63
N ILE A 38 13.95 2.95 -6.37
CA ILE A 38 14.58 4.19 -6.83
C ILE A 38 14.24 4.53 -8.27
N ASN A 39 13.93 3.51 -9.07
CA ASN A 39 13.45 3.68 -10.43
C ASN A 39 12.42 2.61 -10.78
N LYS A 40 11.50 2.98 -11.68
CA LYS A 40 10.52 2.12 -12.32
C LYS A 40 10.53 2.45 -13.81
N PHE A 41 10.73 1.44 -14.65
CA PHE A 41 10.65 1.55 -16.10
C PHE A 41 9.56 0.62 -16.61
N GLU A 42 8.51 1.20 -17.18
CA GLU A 42 7.34 0.47 -17.71
C GLU A 42 7.31 0.57 -19.23
N ASP A 43 7.13 -0.56 -19.90
CA ASP A 43 6.97 -0.60 -21.35
C ASP A 43 5.74 -1.46 -21.72
N GLU A 44 4.67 -0.79 -22.12
CA GLU A 44 3.39 -1.41 -22.50
C GLU A 44 3.48 -2.31 -23.73
N THR A 45 4.36 -1.98 -24.68
CA THR A 45 4.56 -2.75 -25.91
C THR A 45 5.25 -4.07 -25.60
N TYR A 46 6.31 -4.00 -24.81
CA TYR A 46 7.01 -5.17 -24.30
C TYR A 46 6.19 -5.96 -23.29
N ASN A 47 5.19 -5.32 -22.67
CA ASN A 47 4.44 -5.83 -21.53
C ASN A 47 5.37 -6.30 -20.41
N ARG A 48 6.24 -5.39 -19.98
CA ARG A 48 7.30 -5.64 -19.01
C ARG A 48 7.57 -4.40 -18.19
N VAL A 49 7.77 -4.60 -16.89
CA VAL A 49 8.24 -3.57 -15.96
C VAL A 49 9.59 -3.95 -15.37
N GLY A 50 10.47 -2.98 -15.22
CA GLY A 50 11.72 -3.08 -14.47
C GLY A 50 11.67 -2.20 -13.23
N TYR A 51 11.94 -2.78 -12.06
CA TYR A 51 12.12 -2.07 -10.80
C TYR A 51 13.59 -2.08 -10.39
N THR A 52 14.08 -0.92 -9.96
CA THR A 52 15.44 -0.76 -9.43
C THR A 52 15.35 -0.46 -7.94
N LEU A 53 15.71 -1.45 -7.11
CA LEU A 53 15.70 -1.34 -5.65
C LEU A 53 17.12 -1.12 -5.13
N VAL A 54 17.26 -0.28 -4.09
CA VAL A 54 18.54 -0.03 -3.43
C VAL A 54 18.40 -0.13 -1.92
N SER A 55 19.39 -0.73 -1.27
CA SER A 55 19.47 -0.82 0.19
C SER A 55 20.90 -0.62 0.67
N LYS A 56 21.06 -0.07 1.88
CA LYS A 56 22.31 -0.16 2.64
C LYS A 56 22.64 -1.62 2.94
N LEU A 57 23.94 -1.92 2.94
CA LEU A 57 24.48 -3.20 3.39
C LEU A 57 25.24 -3.05 4.71
N ALA A 58 24.97 -3.95 5.64
CA ALA A 58 25.77 -4.07 6.85
C ALA A 58 27.15 -4.69 6.52
N PRO A 59 28.24 -4.22 7.15
CA PRO A 59 29.60 -4.74 6.91
C PRO A 59 29.78 -6.23 7.25
N LYS A 60 28.93 -6.75 8.14
CA LYS A 60 28.80 -8.18 8.48
C LYS A 60 27.32 -8.53 8.43
N PRO A 61 26.81 -9.12 7.33
CA PRO A 61 25.44 -9.61 7.33
C PRO A 61 25.36 -10.75 8.36
N SER A 62 24.69 -10.54 9.49
CA SER A 62 24.14 -11.65 10.25
C SER A 62 23.09 -12.31 9.35
N GLY A 63 23.18 -13.62 9.15
CA GLY A 63 22.59 -14.34 8.01
C GLY A 63 21.07 -14.26 7.79
N ASN A 64 20.31 -13.47 8.58
CA ASN A 64 18.85 -13.41 8.47
C ASN A 64 18.27 -12.06 8.04
N SER A 65 18.92 -10.91 8.24
CA SER A 65 18.31 -9.60 7.94
C SER A 65 18.99 -8.88 6.76
N CYS A 66 18.55 -9.16 5.54
CA CYS A 66 18.87 -8.37 4.36
C CYS A 66 17.58 -7.74 3.83
N HIS A 67 17.38 -6.43 4.09
CA HIS A 67 16.16 -5.71 3.69
C HIS A 67 15.90 -5.83 2.18
N LEU A 68 16.95 -5.75 1.36
CA LEU A 68 16.83 -5.89 -0.09
C LEU A 68 16.31 -7.28 -0.50
N ARG A 69 16.84 -8.35 0.11
CA ARG A 69 16.35 -9.73 -0.14
C ARG A 69 14.89 -9.87 0.24
N SER A 70 14.52 -9.38 1.42
CA SER A 70 13.14 -9.47 1.91
C SER A 70 12.16 -8.68 1.05
N ALA A 71 12.54 -7.48 0.61
CA ALA A 71 11.75 -6.67 -0.33
C ALA A 71 11.56 -7.38 -1.67
N VAL A 72 12.65 -7.89 -2.26
CA VAL A 72 12.58 -8.64 -3.51
C VAL A 72 11.71 -9.88 -3.36
N PHE A 73 11.86 -10.66 -2.29
CA PHE A 73 11.01 -11.83 -2.03
C PHE A 73 9.53 -11.45 -1.95
N ALA A 74 9.18 -10.38 -1.23
CA ALA A 74 7.81 -9.93 -1.10
C ALA A 74 7.22 -9.45 -2.44
N MET A 75 8.00 -8.71 -3.24
CA MET A 75 7.59 -8.30 -4.59
C MET A 75 7.36 -9.50 -5.51
N VAL A 76 8.26 -10.49 -5.47
CA VAL A 76 8.14 -11.73 -6.27
C VAL A 76 6.92 -12.54 -5.86
N LYS A 77 6.66 -12.67 -4.56
CA LYS A 77 5.46 -13.32 -4.03
C LYS A 77 4.19 -12.62 -4.51
N ALA A 78 4.12 -11.29 -4.37
CA ALA A 78 2.98 -10.50 -4.84
C ALA A 78 2.78 -10.62 -6.36
N ALA A 79 3.86 -10.67 -7.14
CA ALA A 79 3.80 -10.88 -8.58
C ALA A 79 3.17 -12.24 -8.93
N PHE A 80 3.60 -13.32 -8.29
CA PHE A 80 3.00 -14.65 -8.50
C PHE A 80 1.56 -14.79 -8.00
N GLU A 81 1.13 -13.97 -7.04
CA GLU A 81 -0.24 -13.99 -6.51
C GLU A 81 -1.21 -13.19 -7.40
N THR A 82 -0.71 -12.26 -8.21
CA THR A 82 -1.55 -11.29 -8.95
C THR A 82 -1.41 -11.36 -10.47
N ILE A 83 -0.39 -12.05 -10.98
CA ILE A 83 -0.13 -12.19 -12.42
C ILE A 83 -0.19 -13.67 -12.80
N ASP A 84 -1.00 -13.94 -13.81
CA ASP A 84 -1.03 -15.24 -14.49
C ASP A 84 -0.32 -15.13 -15.84
N LEU A 85 0.82 -15.80 -15.98
CA LEU A 85 1.61 -15.80 -17.20
C LEU A 85 0.86 -16.44 -18.38
N GLU A 86 -0.15 -17.29 -18.15
CA GLU A 86 -0.98 -17.84 -19.24
C GLU A 86 -1.74 -16.75 -20.00
N LEU A 87 -2.04 -15.65 -19.34
CA LEU A 87 -2.74 -14.49 -19.92
C LEU A 87 -1.76 -13.47 -20.53
N HIS A 88 -0.45 -13.66 -20.35
CA HIS A 88 0.55 -12.71 -20.82
C HIS A 88 0.66 -12.70 -22.34
N SER A 89 0.77 -11.50 -22.91
CA SER A 89 1.20 -11.29 -24.28
C SER A 89 2.11 -10.06 -24.39
N GLY A 90 3.25 -10.19 -25.06
CA GLY A 90 4.19 -9.09 -25.27
C GLY A 90 5.21 -9.38 -26.38
N SER A 91 5.91 -8.33 -26.84
CA SER A 91 6.97 -8.48 -27.85
C SER A 91 8.37 -8.67 -27.25
N HIS A 92 8.51 -8.56 -25.92
CA HIS A 92 9.76 -8.84 -25.23
C HIS A 92 9.86 -10.33 -24.86
N PRO A 93 11.01 -10.99 -25.10
CA PRO A 93 11.20 -12.35 -24.66
C PRO A 93 11.13 -12.48 -23.13
N ARG A 94 10.55 -13.57 -22.66
CA ARG A 94 10.38 -13.87 -21.23
C ARG A 94 10.33 -15.37 -20.95
N LEU A 95 10.77 -15.75 -19.77
CA LEU A 95 10.73 -17.13 -19.24
C LEU A 95 9.69 -17.34 -18.13
N GLY A 96 9.27 -16.28 -17.44
CA GLY A 96 8.37 -16.35 -16.29
C GLY A 96 7.67 -15.03 -15.99
N VAL A 97 6.75 -15.05 -15.01
CA VAL A 97 6.16 -13.82 -14.43
C VAL A 97 7.28 -12.92 -13.94
N VAL A 98 8.20 -13.47 -13.15
CA VAL A 98 9.45 -12.79 -12.79
C VAL A 98 10.56 -13.35 -13.67
N ASP A 99 10.84 -12.66 -14.76
CA ASP A 99 11.80 -13.14 -15.79
C ASP A 99 13.24 -13.14 -15.29
N HIS A 100 13.62 -12.08 -14.59
CA HIS A 100 15.03 -11.79 -14.34
C HIS A 100 15.23 -10.93 -13.10
N ILE A 101 16.12 -11.37 -12.20
CA ILE A 101 16.56 -10.65 -11.01
C ILE A 101 18.08 -10.55 -11.04
N CYS A 102 18.63 -9.34 -10.90
CA CYS A 102 20.08 -9.14 -10.84
C CYS A 102 20.49 -8.25 -9.69
N PHE A 103 21.45 -8.71 -8.89
CA PHE A 103 22.07 -7.94 -7.83
C PHE A 103 23.39 -7.33 -8.32
N HIS A 104 23.57 -6.03 -8.04
CA HIS A 104 24.75 -5.27 -8.44
C HIS A 104 25.38 -4.56 -7.24
N PRO A 105 26.73 -4.61 -7.11
CA PRO A 105 27.41 -3.91 -6.04
C PRO A 105 27.44 -2.41 -6.34
N LEU A 106 27.09 -1.60 -5.34
CA LEU A 106 27.19 -0.16 -5.39
C LEU A 106 28.11 0.36 -4.27
N ALA A 107 28.73 1.52 -4.52
CA ALA A 107 29.71 2.12 -3.62
C ALA A 107 30.82 1.11 -3.25
N LEU A 108 31.00 0.79 -1.98
CA LEU A 108 32.05 -0.11 -1.50
C LEU A 108 31.61 -1.58 -1.34
N ALA A 109 30.41 -1.94 -1.77
CA ALA A 109 29.95 -3.33 -1.77
C ALA A 109 30.77 -4.19 -2.74
N SER A 110 31.01 -5.45 -2.40
CA SER A 110 31.71 -6.40 -3.28
C SER A 110 30.72 -7.22 -4.11
N LEU A 111 31.21 -7.74 -5.23
CA LEU A 111 30.44 -8.67 -6.07
C LEU A 111 30.13 -9.98 -5.32
N ASP A 112 31.02 -10.44 -4.45
CA ASP A 112 30.80 -11.65 -3.64
C ASP A 112 29.64 -11.47 -2.66
N GLN A 113 29.47 -10.26 -2.09
CA GLN A 113 28.31 -9.96 -1.26
C GLN A 113 27.01 -10.01 -2.07
N MET A 114 27.03 -9.57 -3.33
CA MET A 114 25.86 -9.68 -4.21
C MET A 114 25.57 -11.13 -4.57
N ALA A 115 26.61 -11.94 -4.80
CA ALA A 115 26.46 -13.36 -5.06
C ALA A 115 25.79 -14.09 -3.90
N GLU A 116 26.15 -13.76 -2.66
CA GLU A 116 25.53 -14.34 -1.47
C GLU A 116 24.05 -13.97 -1.34
N ILE A 117 23.71 -12.71 -1.60
CA ILE A 117 22.31 -12.24 -1.60
C ILE A 117 21.52 -12.93 -2.71
N ALA A 118 22.09 -13.08 -3.90
CA ALA A 118 21.46 -13.75 -5.04
C ALA A 118 21.19 -15.24 -4.74
N LYS A 119 22.17 -15.97 -4.19
CA LYS A 119 22.02 -17.38 -3.76
C LYS A 119 20.93 -17.53 -2.70
N SER A 120 20.97 -16.68 -1.67
CA SER A 120 19.96 -16.67 -0.62
C SER A 120 18.57 -16.35 -1.15
N SER A 121 18.46 -15.38 -2.07
CA SER A 121 17.18 -15.02 -2.71
C SER A 121 16.65 -16.17 -3.57
N ALA A 122 17.52 -16.88 -4.29
CA ALA A 122 17.14 -18.05 -5.08
C ALA A 122 16.64 -19.20 -4.22
N ALA A 123 17.30 -19.47 -3.08
CA ALA A 123 16.83 -20.46 -2.12
C ALA A 123 15.44 -20.07 -1.57
N ASP A 124 15.26 -18.82 -1.13
CA ASP A 124 13.99 -18.33 -0.57
C ASP A 124 12.86 -18.43 -1.61
N ILE A 125 13.07 -17.91 -2.83
CA ILE A 125 12.09 -17.90 -3.92
C ILE A 125 11.80 -19.32 -4.42
N GLY A 126 12.83 -20.09 -4.75
CA GLY A 126 12.68 -21.42 -5.34
C GLY A 126 11.97 -22.38 -4.38
N SER A 127 12.37 -22.39 -3.11
CA SER A 127 11.77 -23.28 -2.10
C SER A 127 10.42 -22.80 -1.59
N SER A 128 10.25 -21.51 -1.28
CA SER A 128 9.01 -21.03 -0.65
C SER A 128 7.89 -20.83 -1.66
N LEU A 129 8.22 -20.38 -2.89
CA LEU A 129 7.25 -20.07 -3.93
C LEU A 129 7.10 -21.19 -4.96
N GLN A 130 7.86 -22.29 -4.78
CA GLN A 130 7.80 -23.51 -5.58
C GLN A 130 7.94 -23.22 -7.08
N VAL A 131 9.01 -22.51 -7.45
CA VAL A 131 9.28 -22.12 -8.84
C VAL A 131 10.71 -22.54 -9.25
N PRO A 132 10.90 -23.13 -10.44
CA PRO A 132 12.23 -23.45 -10.94
C PRO A 132 13.08 -22.18 -11.01
N THR A 133 14.22 -22.18 -10.33
CA THR A 133 15.07 -21.00 -10.19
C THR A 133 16.49 -21.32 -10.63
N PHE A 134 17.04 -20.47 -11.50
CA PHE A 134 18.37 -20.64 -12.11
C PHE A 134 19.31 -19.52 -11.69
N LEU A 135 20.49 -19.89 -11.23
CA LEU A 135 21.55 -18.99 -10.82
C LEU A 135 22.51 -18.68 -11.98
N TYR A 136 22.99 -17.43 -12.04
CA TYR A 136 23.97 -17.01 -13.04
C TYR A 136 24.97 -15.97 -12.51
N GLY A 137 26.01 -15.72 -13.29
CA GLY A 137 27.05 -14.74 -12.96
C GLY A 137 27.85 -15.18 -11.74
N ALA A 138 28.19 -14.25 -10.86
CA ALA A 138 28.96 -14.55 -9.64
C ALA A 138 28.19 -15.43 -8.63
N ALA A 139 26.87 -15.55 -8.78
CA ALA A 139 26.03 -16.37 -7.91
C ALA A 139 26.07 -17.87 -8.30
N ASN A 140 26.51 -18.21 -9.51
CA ASN A 140 26.66 -19.59 -9.97
C ASN A 140 28.13 -20.02 -9.86
N GLU A 141 28.39 -21.20 -9.30
CA GLU A 141 29.77 -21.67 -9.04
C GLU A 141 30.60 -21.86 -10.31
N ASP A 142 29.96 -22.27 -11.41
CA ASP A 142 30.59 -22.45 -12.72
C ASP A 142 30.64 -21.15 -13.54
N GLY A 143 30.13 -20.04 -12.99
CA GLY A 143 30.10 -18.75 -13.67
C GLY A 143 29.21 -18.71 -14.92
N ARG A 144 28.15 -19.55 -14.96
CA ARG A 144 27.20 -19.62 -16.08
C ARG A 144 26.63 -18.22 -16.40
N THR A 145 26.58 -17.86 -17.68
CA THR A 145 26.04 -16.55 -18.12
C THR A 145 24.52 -16.57 -18.24
N LEU A 146 23.90 -15.40 -18.09
CA LEU A 146 22.46 -15.20 -18.34
C LEU A 146 22.05 -15.60 -19.77
N ASP A 147 22.90 -15.30 -20.76
CA ASP A 147 22.61 -15.63 -22.15
C ASP A 147 22.59 -17.14 -22.41
N THR A 148 23.45 -17.90 -21.72
CA THR A 148 23.49 -19.37 -21.81
C THR A 148 22.19 -19.96 -21.27
N ILE A 149 21.75 -19.56 -20.07
CA ILE A 149 20.49 -20.03 -19.47
C ILE A 149 19.31 -19.68 -20.38
N ARG A 150 19.22 -18.41 -20.82
CA ARG A 150 18.16 -17.96 -21.72
C ARG A 150 18.12 -18.76 -23.02
N ARG A 151 19.27 -19.09 -23.60
CA ARG A 151 19.34 -19.88 -24.84
C ARG A 151 18.85 -21.31 -24.64
N GLU A 152 19.28 -21.94 -23.56
CA GLU A 152 18.91 -23.33 -23.26
C GLU A 152 17.43 -23.45 -22.90
N LEU A 153 16.86 -22.46 -22.22
CA LEU A 153 15.44 -22.38 -21.88
C LEU A 153 14.55 -21.79 -22.99
N GLY A 154 15.11 -21.57 -24.20
CA GLY A 154 14.32 -21.17 -25.37
C GLY A 154 13.89 -19.70 -25.42
N TYR A 155 14.44 -18.81 -24.58
CA TYR A 155 14.10 -17.38 -24.48
C TYR A 155 14.06 -16.65 -25.84
N PHE A 156 15.06 -16.89 -26.70
CA PHE A 156 15.23 -16.16 -27.96
C PHE A 156 14.33 -16.64 -29.11
N LYS A 157 13.40 -17.57 -28.84
CA LYS A 157 12.45 -18.08 -29.82
C LYS A 157 11.02 -17.71 -29.37
N PRO A 158 10.31 -16.87 -30.15
CA PRO A 158 8.88 -16.63 -29.92
C PRO A 158 8.11 -17.96 -29.91
N ASN A 159 7.12 -18.09 -29.02
CA ASN A 159 6.27 -19.28 -28.91
C ASN A 159 4.94 -19.14 -29.67
N SER A 160 4.70 -18.00 -30.33
CA SER A 160 3.55 -17.71 -31.19
C SER A 160 4.00 -17.27 -32.59
N SER A 161 3.05 -17.14 -33.52
CA SER A 161 3.31 -16.61 -34.86
C SER A 161 3.82 -15.16 -34.80
N GLY A 162 4.91 -14.87 -35.52
CA GLY A 162 5.50 -13.53 -35.59
C GLY A 162 6.59 -13.29 -34.55
N THR A 163 6.51 -12.16 -33.85
CA THR A 163 7.50 -11.67 -32.85
C THR A 163 6.94 -11.66 -31.43
N GLN A 164 5.80 -12.33 -31.21
CA GLN A 164 5.10 -12.30 -29.94
C GLN A 164 5.38 -13.52 -29.08
N TRP A 165 5.38 -13.26 -27.80
CA TRP A 165 5.52 -14.19 -26.72
C TRP A 165 4.19 -14.20 -25.98
N ILE A 166 3.46 -15.32 -26.07
CA ILE A 166 2.09 -15.48 -25.52
C ILE A 166 2.02 -16.66 -24.56
N GLY A 167 1.36 -16.47 -23.42
CA GLY A 167 1.10 -17.52 -22.43
C GLY A 167 2.33 -18.08 -21.73
N GLY A 168 2.09 -19.03 -20.84
CA GLY A 168 3.08 -19.75 -20.07
C GLY A 168 3.95 -20.70 -20.91
N PRO A 169 5.09 -21.17 -20.38
CA PRO A 169 5.83 -22.26 -20.99
C PRO A 169 4.96 -23.53 -20.98
N LYS A 170 4.93 -24.27 -22.09
CA LYS A 170 4.23 -25.56 -22.13
C LYS A 170 4.86 -26.52 -21.10
N PRO A 171 4.06 -27.39 -20.46
CA PRO A 171 4.58 -28.36 -19.50
C PRO A 171 5.47 -29.38 -20.22
N GLU A 172 6.77 -29.13 -20.17
CA GLU A 172 7.85 -29.99 -20.63
C GLU A 172 8.92 -30.08 -19.53
N PHE A 173 9.71 -31.16 -19.57
CA PHE A 173 10.93 -31.22 -18.77
C PHE A 173 11.84 -30.06 -19.15
N LEU A 174 12.30 -29.29 -18.15
CA LEU A 174 13.27 -28.24 -18.39
C LEU A 174 14.57 -28.86 -18.92
N PRO A 175 15.18 -28.33 -20.00
CA PRO A 175 16.42 -28.85 -20.56
C PRO A 175 17.61 -28.64 -19.60
N LEU A 176 17.44 -27.76 -18.62
CA LEU A 176 18.36 -27.50 -17.53
C LEU A 176 17.73 -27.89 -16.20
N LYS A 177 18.53 -28.55 -15.36
CA LYS A 177 18.17 -28.74 -13.95
C LYS A 177 18.21 -27.38 -13.24
N PRO A 178 17.14 -26.98 -12.53
CA PRO A 178 17.14 -25.78 -11.68
C PRO A 178 18.19 -25.89 -10.57
N ASP A 179 18.78 -24.75 -10.22
CA ASP A 179 19.68 -24.65 -9.07
C ASP A 179 18.89 -24.71 -7.76
N GLU A 180 17.72 -24.05 -7.74
CA GLU A 180 16.79 -24.03 -6.61
C GLU A 180 15.34 -24.27 -7.07
N GLY A 181 14.50 -24.78 -6.16
CA GLY A 181 13.09 -25.07 -6.43
C GLY A 181 12.83 -26.37 -7.20
N PRO A 182 11.57 -26.62 -7.60
CA PRO A 182 11.17 -27.86 -8.26
C PRO A 182 11.71 -27.95 -9.70
N ALA A 183 11.91 -29.17 -10.21
CA ALA A 183 12.28 -29.41 -11.61
C ALA A 183 11.11 -29.20 -12.60
N GLN A 184 9.88 -29.18 -12.09
CA GLN A 184 8.68 -28.99 -12.88
C GLN A 184 8.31 -27.51 -12.94
N VAL A 185 8.06 -27.03 -14.16
CA VAL A 185 7.55 -25.67 -14.42
C VAL A 185 6.02 -25.66 -14.42
N THR A 186 5.41 -24.61 -13.87
CA THR A 186 3.97 -24.34 -14.03
C THR A 186 3.76 -23.24 -15.05
N GLN A 187 2.66 -23.31 -15.80
CA GLN A 187 2.42 -22.37 -16.90
C GLN A 187 2.17 -20.96 -16.38
N GLU A 188 1.51 -20.84 -15.23
CA GLU A 188 1.07 -19.59 -14.60
C GLU A 188 2.26 -18.77 -14.08
N LYS A 189 3.38 -19.43 -13.73
CA LYS A 189 4.58 -18.79 -13.15
C LYS A 189 5.77 -18.75 -14.09
N GLY A 190 5.98 -19.81 -14.87
CA GLY A 190 7.21 -20.03 -15.63
C GLY A 190 8.43 -20.28 -14.73
N VAL A 191 9.59 -19.74 -15.11
CA VAL A 191 10.84 -19.90 -14.33
C VAL A 191 11.44 -18.55 -13.95
N VAL A 192 12.30 -18.54 -12.93
CA VAL A 192 13.01 -17.33 -12.48
C VAL A 192 14.51 -17.48 -12.71
N VAL A 193 15.15 -16.42 -13.21
CA VAL A 193 16.61 -16.38 -13.37
C VAL A 193 17.19 -15.29 -12.47
N ILE A 194 18.07 -15.67 -11.54
CA ILE A 194 18.62 -14.80 -10.49
C ILE A 194 20.14 -14.79 -10.57
N GLY A 195 20.78 -13.63 -10.45
CA GLY A 195 22.23 -13.60 -10.45
C GLY A 195 22.83 -12.35 -9.85
N ALA A 196 24.16 -12.33 -9.86
CA ALA A 196 24.97 -11.22 -9.38
C ALA A 196 26.03 -10.85 -10.42
N THR A 197 26.10 -9.57 -10.78
CA THR A 197 27.04 -9.08 -11.79
C THR A 197 27.60 -7.71 -11.42
N ARG A 198 28.64 -7.26 -12.12
CA ARG A 198 29.05 -5.85 -12.10
C ARG A 198 27.95 -4.96 -12.70
N TRP A 199 28.11 -3.64 -12.63
CA TRP A 199 27.12 -2.71 -13.18
C TRP A 199 26.89 -2.94 -14.67
N VAL A 200 25.62 -2.94 -15.10
CA VAL A 200 25.19 -3.11 -16.49
C VAL A 200 24.18 -2.02 -16.83
N ASP A 201 24.41 -1.33 -17.94
CA ASP A 201 23.45 -0.39 -18.52
C ASP A 201 22.67 -1.04 -19.65
N ASN A 202 21.41 -0.64 -19.81
CA ASN A 202 20.54 -1.06 -20.89
C ASN A 202 20.27 0.14 -21.80
N TYR A 203 20.66 0.05 -23.07
CA TYR A 203 20.54 1.13 -24.05
C TYR A 203 19.87 0.60 -25.31
N ASN A 204 18.70 1.15 -25.65
CA ASN A 204 17.93 0.72 -26.81
C ASN A 204 18.00 1.80 -27.90
N VAL A 205 18.17 1.36 -29.15
CA VAL A 205 18.18 2.26 -30.32
C VAL A 205 17.03 1.90 -31.24
N PRO A 206 16.03 2.78 -31.42
CA PRO A 206 14.93 2.57 -32.36
C PRO A 206 15.41 2.53 -33.82
N ILE A 207 14.97 1.53 -34.58
CA ILE A 207 15.17 1.44 -36.02
C ILE A 207 13.80 1.44 -36.70
N PHE A 208 13.58 2.39 -37.61
CA PHE A 208 12.30 2.56 -38.33
C PHE A 208 12.25 1.59 -39.52
N SER A 209 12.07 0.31 -39.21
CA SER A 209 11.94 -0.78 -40.19
C SER A 209 11.11 -1.92 -39.62
N THR A 210 10.24 -2.48 -40.46
CA THR A 210 9.46 -3.69 -40.19
C THR A 210 10.24 -4.97 -40.53
N ASP A 211 11.38 -4.86 -41.24
CA ASP A 211 12.23 -6.00 -41.55
C ASP A 211 13.14 -6.36 -40.37
N ILE A 212 12.59 -7.16 -39.46
CA ILE A 212 13.33 -7.66 -38.30
C ILE A 212 14.58 -8.48 -38.68
N ALA A 213 14.63 -9.06 -39.89
CA ALA A 213 15.80 -9.83 -40.32
C ALA A 213 17.00 -8.89 -40.57
N VAL A 214 16.76 -7.69 -41.12
CA VAL A 214 17.80 -6.66 -41.24
C VAL A 214 18.25 -6.19 -39.87
N VAL A 215 17.31 -5.87 -38.97
CA VAL A 215 17.64 -5.38 -37.63
C VAL A 215 18.39 -6.43 -36.81
N ARG A 216 18.08 -7.73 -36.99
CA ARG A 216 18.86 -8.83 -36.41
C ARG A 216 20.30 -8.88 -36.91
N ARG A 217 20.55 -8.57 -38.19
CA ARG A 217 21.92 -8.47 -38.73
C ARG A 217 22.66 -7.29 -38.11
N ILE A 218 22.01 -6.14 -37.98
CA ILE A 218 22.58 -4.96 -37.33
C ILE A 218 22.92 -5.29 -35.87
N ALA A 219 21.96 -5.80 -35.10
CA ALA A 219 22.18 -6.18 -33.69
C ALA A 219 23.32 -7.20 -33.54
N LYS A 220 23.43 -8.18 -34.45
CA LYS A 220 24.55 -9.13 -34.44
C LYS A 220 25.89 -8.42 -34.65
N GLN A 221 25.98 -7.49 -35.59
CA GLN A 221 27.22 -6.74 -35.89
C GLN A 221 27.58 -5.72 -34.80
N VAL A 222 26.59 -5.17 -34.08
CA VAL A 222 26.83 -4.32 -32.90
C VAL A 222 27.36 -5.15 -31.72
N SER A 223 26.83 -6.36 -31.54
CA SER A 223 27.18 -7.26 -30.45
C SER A 223 28.64 -7.71 -30.53
N GLY A 224 29.35 -7.71 -29.39
CA GLY A 224 30.74 -8.16 -29.32
C GLY A 224 30.90 -9.62 -29.75
N ARG A 225 29.88 -10.46 -29.53
CA ARG A 225 29.87 -11.86 -30.01
C ARG A 225 29.83 -11.97 -31.54
N GLY A 226 29.29 -10.96 -32.23
CA GLY A 226 29.31 -10.89 -33.68
C GLY A 226 30.50 -10.13 -34.27
N GLY A 227 31.51 -9.80 -33.45
CA GLY A 227 32.70 -9.05 -33.86
C GLY A 227 32.56 -7.53 -33.73
N GLY A 228 31.47 -7.05 -33.11
CA GLY A 228 31.19 -5.64 -32.91
C GLY A 228 31.88 -5.02 -31.70
N LEU A 229 31.14 -4.16 -31.01
CA LEU A 229 31.65 -3.44 -29.84
C LEU A 229 31.96 -4.42 -28.69
N PRO A 230 33.16 -4.35 -28.08
CA PRO A 230 33.51 -5.23 -26.98
C PRO A 230 32.58 -4.99 -25.78
N SER A 231 32.25 -6.06 -25.06
CA SER A 231 31.40 -6.02 -23.87
C SER A 231 29.97 -5.47 -24.11
N VAL A 232 29.51 -5.46 -25.36
CA VAL A 232 28.10 -5.16 -25.73
C VAL A 232 27.39 -6.45 -26.14
N GLN A 233 26.23 -6.71 -25.56
CA GLN A 233 25.29 -7.72 -26.05
C GLN A 233 24.10 -7.02 -26.68
N ALA A 234 23.80 -7.33 -27.93
CA ALA A 234 22.69 -6.70 -28.65
C ALA A 234 21.73 -7.73 -29.23
N MET A 235 20.44 -7.39 -29.26
CA MET A 235 19.40 -8.17 -29.92
C MET A 235 18.37 -7.25 -30.59
N ALA A 236 17.66 -7.78 -31.57
CA ALA A 236 16.56 -7.08 -32.24
C ALA A 236 15.23 -7.40 -31.53
N LEU A 237 14.49 -6.37 -31.13
CA LEU A 237 13.19 -6.50 -30.47
C LEU A 237 12.13 -5.69 -31.23
N ALA A 238 10.99 -6.31 -31.54
CA ALA A 238 9.89 -5.57 -32.16
C ALA A 238 9.24 -4.64 -31.12
N HIS A 239 9.03 -3.37 -31.46
CA HIS A 239 8.45 -2.37 -30.58
C HIS A 239 7.39 -1.55 -31.33
N GLY A 240 6.14 -2.04 -31.32
CA GLY A 240 5.04 -1.45 -32.09
C GLY A 240 4.99 -1.97 -33.52
N GLU A 241 4.22 -1.29 -34.38
CA GLU A 241 3.97 -1.77 -35.76
C GLU A 241 5.13 -1.46 -36.71
N ASP A 242 5.78 -0.30 -36.57
CA ASP A 242 6.77 0.20 -37.55
C ASP A 242 8.20 0.35 -37.00
N VAL A 243 8.42 -0.02 -35.73
CA VAL A 243 9.72 0.14 -35.07
C VAL A 243 10.23 -1.20 -34.56
N THR A 244 11.52 -1.46 -34.84
CA THR A 244 12.28 -2.54 -34.21
C THR A 244 13.48 -1.92 -33.53
N GLU A 245 13.75 -2.29 -32.29
CA GLU A 245 14.88 -1.78 -31.53
C GLU A 245 16.09 -2.69 -31.63
N VAL A 246 17.27 -2.08 -31.69
CA VAL A 246 18.51 -2.75 -31.28
C VAL A 246 18.67 -2.52 -29.79
N ALA A 247 18.22 -3.49 -28.99
CA ALA A 247 18.31 -3.45 -27.54
C ALA A 247 19.68 -3.96 -27.10
N CYS A 248 20.43 -3.14 -26.36
CA CYS A 248 21.80 -3.44 -25.94
C CYS A 248 21.94 -3.52 -24.42
N ASN A 249 22.66 -4.53 -23.95
CA ASN A 249 23.23 -4.57 -22.61
C ASN A 249 24.72 -4.20 -22.70
N LEU A 250 25.12 -3.15 -21.98
CA LEU A 250 26.49 -2.68 -21.87
C LEU A 250 27.09 -3.30 -20.61
N LEU A 251 27.89 -4.36 -20.76
CA LEU A 251 28.43 -5.14 -19.63
C LEU A 251 29.57 -4.43 -18.91
N GLU A 252 30.20 -3.46 -19.58
CA GLU A 252 31.25 -2.60 -19.04
C GLU A 252 31.03 -1.15 -19.53
N PRO A 253 30.03 -0.44 -18.97
CA PRO A 253 29.61 0.87 -19.49
C PRO A 253 30.70 1.95 -19.38
N SER A 254 31.70 1.75 -18.52
CA SER A 254 32.90 2.60 -18.46
C SER A 254 33.83 2.49 -19.69
N LYS A 255 33.68 1.44 -20.51
CA LYS A 255 34.47 1.23 -21.74
C LYS A 255 33.69 1.56 -23.01
N VAL A 256 32.40 1.24 -23.02
CA VAL A 256 31.51 1.47 -24.17
C VAL A 256 30.20 2.04 -23.65
N GLY A 257 29.99 3.34 -23.89
CA GLY A 257 28.75 4.05 -23.56
C GLY A 257 27.70 3.95 -24.67
N GLY A 258 26.50 4.44 -24.36
CA GLY A 258 25.38 4.48 -25.29
C GLY A 258 25.65 5.33 -26.54
N ASP A 259 26.50 6.36 -26.44
CA ASP A 259 26.94 7.20 -27.55
C ASP A 259 27.68 6.39 -28.64
N ARG A 260 28.56 5.46 -28.22
CA ARG A 260 29.29 4.58 -29.14
C ARG A 260 28.37 3.55 -29.77
N VAL A 261 27.40 3.04 -29.02
CA VAL A 261 26.38 2.13 -29.53
C VAL A 261 25.50 2.84 -30.56
N GLN A 262 25.04 4.06 -30.26
CA GLN A 262 24.26 4.89 -31.18
C GLN A 262 25.01 5.09 -32.51
N GLN A 263 26.28 5.50 -32.45
CA GLN A 263 27.10 5.73 -33.65
C GLN A 263 27.27 4.45 -34.49
N GLU A 264 27.48 3.31 -33.84
CA GLU A 264 27.66 2.04 -34.56
C GLU A 264 26.35 1.55 -35.19
N VAL A 265 25.22 1.69 -34.50
CA VAL A 265 23.89 1.39 -35.06
C VAL A 265 23.59 2.30 -36.24
N GLU A 266 23.84 3.61 -36.13
CA GLU A 266 23.65 4.57 -37.23
C GLU A 266 24.55 4.26 -38.43
N ARG A 267 25.80 3.85 -38.19
CA ARG A 267 26.73 3.46 -39.25
C ARG A 267 26.21 2.25 -40.02
N LEU A 268 25.82 1.18 -39.31
CA LEU A 268 25.32 -0.06 -39.89
C LEU A 268 23.96 0.13 -40.58
N ALA A 269 23.06 0.91 -40.00
CA ALA A 269 21.76 1.19 -40.60
C ALA A 269 21.89 2.02 -41.88
N ARG A 270 22.87 2.93 -41.96
CA ARG A 270 23.17 3.69 -43.18
C ARG A 270 23.60 2.80 -44.34
N GLU A 271 24.33 1.72 -44.06
CA GLU A 271 24.71 0.72 -45.08
C GLU A 271 23.49 -0.02 -45.64
N GLU A 272 22.44 -0.16 -44.84
CA GLU A 272 21.17 -0.79 -45.22
C GLU A 272 20.11 0.23 -45.68
N ASN A 273 20.43 1.53 -45.75
CA ASN A 273 19.52 2.65 -46.05
C ASN A 273 18.29 2.74 -45.12
N ILE A 274 18.47 2.48 -43.83
CA ILE A 274 17.40 2.51 -42.82
C ILE A 274 17.56 3.72 -41.90
N ALA A 275 16.43 4.35 -41.56
CA ALA A 275 16.39 5.45 -40.60
C ALA A 275 16.49 4.94 -39.15
N VAL A 276 17.24 5.69 -38.33
CA VAL A 276 17.52 5.36 -36.92
C VAL A 276 17.03 6.49 -36.02
N GLY A 277 16.36 6.15 -34.93
CA GLY A 277 15.94 7.09 -33.89
C GLY A 277 17.05 7.35 -32.86
N LYS A 278 16.81 8.32 -31.98
CA LYS A 278 17.71 8.56 -30.85
C LYS A 278 17.51 7.46 -29.81
N GLY A 279 18.58 6.76 -29.45
CA GLY A 279 18.55 5.75 -28.42
C GLY A 279 18.40 6.32 -27.02
N TYR A 280 17.94 5.47 -26.10
CA TYR A 280 17.62 5.83 -24.72
C TYR A 280 18.02 4.72 -23.75
N PHE A 281 18.28 5.10 -22.50
CA PHE A 281 18.50 4.14 -21.42
C PHE A 281 17.18 3.70 -20.81
N THR A 282 17.06 2.42 -20.46
CA THR A 282 15.86 1.89 -19.78
C THR A 282 15.97 1.98 -18.25
N ASP A 283 17.06 2.57 -17.73
CA ASP A 283 17.31 2.74 -16.32
C ASP A 283 18.21 3.98 -16.10
N LEU A 284 18.37 4.38 -14.85
CA LEU A 284 19.23 5.48 -14.44
C LEU A 284 20.71 5.06 -14.39
N SER A 285 21.61 6.04 -14.43
CA SER A 285 23.04 5.78 -14.25
C SER A 285 23.34 5.27 -12.84
N GLN A 286 24.48 4.59 -12.68
CA GLN A 286 24.94 4.12 -11.38
C GLN A 286 25.01 5.26 -10.34
N GLU A 287 25.54 6.41 -10.73
CA GLU A 287 25.67 7.59 -9.88
C GLU A 287 24.31 8.20 -9.53
N GLU A 288 23.40 8.31 -10.50
CA GLU A 288 22.06 8.84 -10.29
C GLU A 288 21.25 7.97 -9.33
N ILE A 289 21.39 6.64 -9.41
CA ILE A 289 20.74 5.69 -8.51
C ILE A 289 21.25 5.87 -7.08
N VAL A 290 22.56 5.98 -6.90
CA VAL A 290 23.16 6.22 -5.58
C VAL A 290 22.72 7.58 -5.03
N ASP A 291 22.74 8.64 -5.84
CA ASP A 291 22.32 9.97 -5.43
C ASP A 291 20.84 10.01 -5.04
N ARG A 292 19.95 9.43 -5.85
CA ARG A 292 18.52 9.32 -5.52
C ARG A 292 18.28 8.51 -4.25
N TYR A 293 18.97 7.39 -4.08
CA TYR A 293 18.86 6.60 -2.84
C TYR A 293 19.33 7.38 -1.63
N LEU A 294 20.44 8.12 -1.74
CA LEU A 294 20.95 8.94 -0.64
C LEU A 294 20.00 10.09 -0.31
N LYS A 295 19.44 10.77 -1.31
CA LYS A 295 18.40 11.80 -1.11
C LYS A 295 17.16 11.22 -0.45
N HIS A 296 16.72 10.05 -0.88
CA HIS A 296 15.62 9.30 -0.27
C HIS A 296 15.94 8.94 1.21
N SER A 297 17.16 8.48 1.49
CA SER A 297 17.61 8.06 2.82
C SER A 297 17.98 9.21 3.76
N LEU A 298 18.25 10.41 3.24
CA LEU A 298 18.55 11.64 3.98
C LEU A 298 17.29 12.44 4.32
N CYS A 299 16.13 12.05 3.77
CA CYS A 299 14.85 12.43 4.33
C CYS A 299 14.79 11.88 5.76
N PRO A 300 14.43 12.67 6.79
CA PRO A 300 14.68 12.29 8.18
C PRO A 300 13.86 11.06 8.59
N THR A 301 14.47 9.89 8.51
CA THR A 301 14.05 8.68 9.21
C THR A 301 14.74 8.66 10.56
N LYS A 302 13.97 8.63 11.66
CA LYS A 302 14.50 8.59 13.03
C LYS A 302 15.29 7.28 13.25
N GLU A 303 16.62 7.34 13.22
CA GLU A 303 17.48 6.34 13.87
C GLU A 303 18.00 6.90 15.21
N ASN A 304 17.71 6.21 16.32
CA ASN A 304 18.29 6.38 17.65
C ASN A 304 18.22 7.78 18.32
N GLY A 305 17.09 8.48 18.18
CA GLY A 305 16.71 9.55 19.12
C GLY A 305 17.60 10.80 19.15
N PHE A 306 18.57 10.95 18.25
CA PHE A 306 19.39 12.15 18.12
C PHE A 306 19.51 12.58 16.66
N TRP A 307 19.20 13.85 16.40
CA TRP A 307 19.48 14.52 15.12
C TRP A 307 21.00 14.60 14.92
N THR A 308 21.55 13.81 14.00
CA THR A 308 22.94 14.02 13.54
C THR A 308 22.92 14.69 12.18
N GLN A 309 23.19 15.99 12.20
CA GLN A 309 23.39 16.82 11.02
C GLN A 309 24.76 16.45 10.41
N VAL A 310 24.79 15.77 9.26
CA VAL A 310 26.04 15.58 8.49
C VAL A 310 26.25 16.84 7.65
N SER A 311 27.03 17.78 8.18
CA SER A 311 27.58 18.91 7.43
C SER A 311 28.75 18.41 6.58
N LEU A 312 28.64 18.51 5.25
CA LEU A 312 29.78 18.52 4.33
C LEU A 312 29.96 19.95 3.82
N GLY A 313 31.06 20.56 4.24
CA GLY A 313 31.35 21.97 4.05
C GLY A 313 31.67 22.36 2.61
N TYR A 314 31.19 23.55 2.24
CA TYR A 314 31.79 24.38 1.22
C TYR A 314 32.07 25.76 1.82
N THR A 315 33.29 26.22 1.63
CA THR A 315 33.88 27.45 2.15
C THR A 315 33.47 28.65 1.30
N LEU A 316 33.13 29.80 1.90
CA LEU A 316 33.66 31.15 1.58
C LEU A 316 32.85 32.29 2.25
N VAL A 317 33.59 33.13 3.01
CA VAL A 317 33.46 34.61 3.14
C VAL A 317 32.60 35.22 4.28
N ASN A 318 33.33 35.72 5.30
CA ASN A 318 33.26 37.04 5.98
C ASN A 318 31.97 37.44 6.77
N ILE A 319 31.94 38.22 7.86
CA ILE A 319 32.89 38.97 8.74
C ILE A 319 32.03 39.66 9.85
N ILE A 320 32.59 39.92 11.04
CA ILE A 320 32.24 40.99 12.04
C ILE A 320 30.99 40.80 12.94
N GLU A 321 31.19 40.55 14.25
CA GLU A 321 31.04 41.47 15.43
C GLU A 321 29.66 41.28 16.13
N LEU A 322 29.42 41.42 17.44
CA LEU A 322 30.06 41.98 18.64
C LEU A 322 29.67 41.08 19.83
N LEU A 323 30.60 40.67 20.70
CA LEU A 323 30.87 41.27 22.02
C LEU A 323 29.62 41.64 22.85
N SER A 324 29.30 40.86 23.89
CA SER A 324 29.55 41.29 25.28
C SER A 324 29.11 40.25 26.33
N PRO A 325 29.71 40.30 27.55
CA PRO A 325 29.81 39.18 28.48
C PRO A 325 28.98 39.38 29.76
N TRP A 326 28.74 38.33 30.57
CA TRP A 326 28.93 38.28 32.05
C TRP A 326 28.30 37.02 32.72
N PRO A 327 28.69 36.66 33.97
CA PRO A 327 29.05 35.28 34.35
C PRO A 327 28.21 34.63 35.48
N LEU A 328 28.48 33.33 35.71
CA LEU A 328 28.55 32.55 36.97
C LEU A 328 27.58 32.84 38.14
N HIS A 329 26.68 31.89 38.46
CA HIS A 329 26.73 30.97 39.64
C HIS A 329 25.35 30.41 40.07
N HIS A 330 25.25 29.06 40.08
CA HIS A 330 24.71 28.13 41.10
C HIS A 330 23.24 28.19 41.64
N PRO A 331 22.71 27.07 42.19
CA PRO A 331 21.40 26.48 41.82
C PRO A 331 20.33 26.44 42.94
N GLU A 332 19.20 25.75 42.64
CA GLU A 332 18.04 25.32 43.49
C GLU A 332 16.88 26.35 43.61
N SER A 333 15.57 26.04 43.49
CA SER A 333 14.75 24.84 43.23
C SER A 333 13.29 25.30 42.91
N PRO A 334 12.24 24.44 42.90
CA PRO A 334 11.51 23.99 41.72
C PRO A 334 10.15 24.68 41.49
N ASP A 335 9.81 24.94 40.22
CA ASP A 335 8.44 25.24 39.81
C ASP A 335 8.11 24.44 38.54
N ASN A 336 7.89 23.13 38.71
CA ASN A 336 7.79 22.19 37.61
C ASN A 336 6.40 21.57 37.50
N HIS A 337 5.39 22.36 37.16
CA HIS A 337 4.10 21.83 36.69
C HIS A 337 3.45 22.59 35.53
N ARG A 338 4.12 23.60 34.94
CA ARG A 338 3.62 24.29 33.72
C ARG A 338 4.41 24.00 32.45
N SER A 339 5.64 23.45 32.52
CA SER A 339 6.46 23.17 31.33
C SER A 339 6.02 21.89 30.57
N SER A 340 5.55 20.84 31.25
CA SER A 340 5.28 19.55 30.56
C SER A 340 4.08 19.57 29.61
N ILE A 341 3.09 20.44 29.84
CA ILE A 341 1.92 20.58 28.97
C ILE A 341 2.25 21.38 27.70
N TYR A 342 3.09 22.41 27.84
CA TYR A 342 3.53 23.23 26.69
C TYR A 342 4.51 22.49 25.79
N ASP A 343 5.40 21.67 26.37
CA ASP A 343 6.31 20.84 25.58
C ASP A 343 5.58 19.66 24.90
N LYS A 344 4.58 19.03 25.55
CA LYS A 344 3.74 17.99 24.91
C LYS A 344 2.91 18.50 23.73
N LYS A 345 2.35 19.72 23.82
CA LYS A 345 1.61 20.35 22.71
C LYS A 345 2.50 20.59 21.49
N LYS A 346 3.74 21.07 21.68
CA LYS A 346 4.71 21.27 20.60
C LYS A 346 5.10 19.98 19.87
N THR A 347 5.07 18.83 20.54
CA THR A 347 5.37 17.52 19.92
C THR A 347 4.20 16.97 19.12
N ILE A 348 2.95 17.25 19.53
CA ILE A 348 1.73 16.81 18.82
C ILE A 348 1.57 17.53 17.47
N ASP A 349 1.96 18.81 17.41
CA ASP A 349 1.87 19.65 16.21
C ASP A 349 2.77 19.20 15.04
N GLN A 350 3.56 18.13 15.19
CA GLN A 350 4.47 17.61 14.16
C GLN A 350 3.96 16.33 13.47
N TYR A 351 2.87 15.73 13.94
CA TYR A 351 2.39 14.45 13.41
C TYR A 351 1.20 14.63 12.46
N VAL A 352 1.24 13.91 11.34
CA VAL A 352 0.11 13.76 10.41
C VAL A 352 -0.51 12.40 10.71
N LEU A 353 -1.66 12.39 11.40
CA LEU A 353 -2.32 11.17 11.86
C LEU A 353 -3.72 11.05 11.29
N LEU A 354 -4.13 9.83 10.94
CA LEU A 354 -5.52 9.53 10.63
C LEU A 354 -6.10 8.60 11.69
N CYS A 355 -7.37 8.81 11.99
CA CYS A 355 -8.18 7.92 12.79
C CYS A 355 -9.21 7.23 11.91
N CYS A 356 -9.33 5.91 12.04
CA CYS A 356 -10.38 5.12 11.43
C CYS A 356 -11.33 4.61 12.52
N LYS A 357 -12.61 4.91 12.38
CA LYS A 357 -13.70 4.28 13.14
C LYS A 357 -14.31 3.18 12.29
N LEU A 358 -13.96 1.94 12.60
CA LEU A 358 -14.42 0.73 11.91
C LEU A 358 -15.58 0.12 12.69
N PHE A 359 -16.75 0.02 12.07
CA PHE A 359 -17.96 -0.52 12.67
C PHE A 359 -18.30 -1.88 12.06
N ILE A 360 -18.40 -2.90 12.92
CA ILE A 360 -18.68 -4.28 12.53
C ILE A 360 -19.97 -4.75 13.21
N SER A 361 -20.86 -5.39 12.44
CA SER A 361 -22.13 -5.94 12.90
C SER A 361 -21.94 -7.28 13.63
N GLU A 362 -21.19 -7.27 14.73
CA GLU A 362 -21.03 -8.40 15.66
C GLU A 362 -20.45 -7.86 16.99
N SER A 363 -20.94 -8.33 18.13
CA SER A 363 -20.35 -8.05 19.45
C SER A 363 -20.51 -9.19 20.47
N ARG A 364 -21.15 -10.28 20.08
CA ARG A 364 -21.50 -11.43 20.92
C ARG A 364 -20.56 -12.61 20.68
N ASN A 365 -20.03 -12.76 19.46
CA ASN A 365 -19.08 -13.80 19.10
C ASN A 365 -17.64 -13.40 19.46
N ARG A 366 -17.19 -13.80 20.65
CA ARG A 366 -15.86 -13.41 21.17
C ARG A 366 -14.70 -13.91 20.30
N ALA A 367 -14.80 -15.14 19.77
CA ALA A 367 -13.76 -15.71 18.92
C ALA A 367 -13.58 -14.89 17.62
N ALA A 368 -14.67 -14.44 17.01
CA ALA A 368 -14.61 -13.56 15.85
C ALA A 368 -13.95 -12.20 16.21
N LEU A 369 -14.36 -11.58 17.32
CA LEU A 369 -13.80 -10.30 17.76
C LEU A 369 -12.30 -10.37 18.08
N ASP A 370 -11.87 -11.43 18.77
CA ASP A 370 -10.46 -11.63 19.12
C ASP A 370 -9.62 -11.87 17.84
N ALA A 371 -10.14 -12.61 16.85
CA ALA A 371 -9.49 -12.80 15.56
C ALA A 371 -9.35 -11.49 14.77
N ILE A 372 -10.41 -10.67 14.75
CA ILE A 372 -10.41 -9.35 14.10
C ILE A 372 -9.37 -8.43 14.75
N GLU A 373 -9.30 -8.39 16.09
CA GLU A 373 -8.28 -7.60 16.79
C GLU A 373 -6.86 -8.08 16.50
N GLN A 374 -6.67 -9.39 16.44
CA GLN A 374 -5.37 -9.98 16.14
C GLN A 374 -4.90 -9.62 14.72
N ALA A 375 -5.81 -9.53 13.76
CA ALA A 375 -5.50 -9.09 12.40
C ALA A 375 -4.94 -7.66 12.36
N ALA A 376 -5.52 -6.75 13.16
CA ALA A 376 -5.03 -5.38 13.27
C ALA A 376 -3.60 -5.31 13.84
N ARG A 377 -3.29 -6.19 14.80
CA ARG A 377 -1.99 -6.23 15.50
C ARG A 377 -0.83 -6.71 14.63
N PHE A 378 -1.09 -7.25 13.44
CA PHE A 378 -0.03 -7.63 12.50
C PHE A 378 0.78 -6.41 12.03
N ASN A 379 0.18 -5.22 12.04
CA ASN A 379 0.86 -3.97 11.75
C ASN A 379 1.12 -3.18 13.05
N PRO A 380 2.36 -3.18 13.59
CA PRO A 380 2.65 -2.52 14.87
C PRO A 380 2.50 -1.01 14.81
N GLU A 381 2.47 -0.42 13.62
CA GLU A 381 2.33 1.02 13.42
C GLU A 381 0.87 1.49 13.43
N THR A 382 -0.09 0.55 13.39
CA THR A 382 -1.52 0.84 13.59
C THR A 382 -1.96 0.38 14.97
N VAL A 383 -2.55 1.30 15.73
CA VAL A 383 -2.96 1.02 17.11
C VAL A 383 -4.47 1.12 17.25
N ILE A 384 -5.09 0.08 17.82
CA ILE A 384 -6.46 0.16 18.34
C ILE A 384 -6.42 0.95 19.65
N VAL A 385 -6.85 2.21 19.63
CA VAL A 385 -6.85 3.10 20.81
C VAL A 385 -8.12 2.96 21.65
N ASN A 386 -9.20 2.46 21.05
CA ASN A 386 -10.47 2.22 21.73
C ASN A 386 -11.26 1.10 21.04
N LYS A 387 -12.03 0.37 21.85
CA LYS A 387 -13.02 -0.61 21.42
C LYS A 387 -14.31 -0.37 22.18
N PHE A 388 -15.39 -0.13 21.45
CA PHE A 388 -16.74 -0.02 22.01
C PHE A 388 -17.56 -1.22 21.56
N GLU A 389 -17.94 -2.07 22.50
CA GLU A 389 -18.74 -3.28 22.27
C GLU A 389 -20.13 -3.09 22.84
N ASP A 390 -21.18 -3.24 22.01
CA ASP A 390 -22.56 -3.20 22.48
C ASP A 390 -23.31 -4.48 22.13
N ARG A 391 -23.66 -5.27 23.15
CA ARG A 391 -24.33 -6.57 22.99
C ARG A 391 -25.81 -6.46 22.61
N ALA A 392 -26.49 -5.38 22.97
CA ALA A 392 -27.89 -5.16 22.58
C ALA A 392 -27.96 -4.82 21.09
N TYR A 393 -27.12 -3.88 20.64
CA TYR A 393 -26.96 -3.53 19.23
C TYR A 393 -26.41 -4.68 18.39
N ASN A 394 -25.69 -5.60 19.01
CA ASN A 394 -24.87 -6.61 18.33
C ASN A 394 -23.91 -5.96 17.32
N ARG A 395 -23.17 -4.96 17.79
CA ARG A 395 -22.26 -4.15 16.99
C ARG A 395 -21.03 -3.76 17.81
N VAL A 396 -19.85 -3.84 17.20
CA VAL A 396 -18.59 -3.36 17.76
C VAL A 396 -18.06 -2.19 16.92
N ARG A 397 -17.40 -1.25 17.58
CA ARG A 397 -16.59 -0.22 16.92
C ARG A 397 -15.15 -0.31 17.40
N TYR A 398 -14.23 -0.40 16.45
CA TYR A 398 -12.80 -0.23 16.68
C TYR A 398 -12.38 1.18 16.27
N THR A 399 -11.59 1.83 17.11
CA THR A 399 -10.99 3.12 16.80
C THR A 399 -9.49 2.90 16.62
N LEU A 400 -9.03 3.02 15.39
CA LEU A 400 -7.66 2.75 14.97
C LEU A 400 -6.96 4.05 14.61
N VAL A 401 -5.68 4.16 14.93
CA VAL A 401 -4.87 5.34 14.59
C VAL A 401 -3.53 4.91 14.01
N SER A 402 -3.11 5.60 12.97
CA SER A 402 -1.74 5.53 12.45
C SER A 402 -1.36 6.84 11.76
N TYR A 403 -0.10 6.94 11.33
CA TYR A 403 0.40 8.09 10.60
C TYR A 403 0.11 8.01 9.10
N VAL A 404 0.28 9.14 8.42
CA VAL A 404 0.30 9.23 6.96
C VAL A 404 1.69 9.67 6.52
N VAL A 405 2.19 9.02 5.47
CA VAL A 405 3.39 9.47 4.75
C VAL A 405 2.94 10.32 3.58
N GLN A 406 3.56 11.49 3.49
CA GLN A 406 3.40 12.42 2.38
C GLN A 406 4.64 12.39 1.48
N ASP A 407 4.47 12.69 0.18
CA ASP A 407 5.58 12.95 -0.72
C ASP A 407 6.20 14.34 -0.51
N THR A 408 7.22 14.69 -1.30
CA THR A 408 7.88 16.01 -1.21
C THR A 408 6.97 17.19 -1.56
N MET A 409 5.81 16.94 -2.14
CA MET A 409 4.79 17.94 -2.47
C MET A 409 3.66 18.00 -1.43
N GLY A 410 3.71 17.18 -0.38
CA GLY A 410 2.69 17.11 0.66
C GLY A 410 1.51 16.20 0.34
N SER A 411 1.57 15.41 -0.75
CA SER A 411 0.49 14.50 -1.13
C SER A 411 0.60 13.19 -0.35
N ALA A 412 -0.50 12.69 0.22
CA ALA A 412 -0.49 11.38 0.88
C ALA A 412 -0.16 10.26 -0.11
N ILE A 413 0.79 9.40 0.26
CA ILE A 413 1.25 8.26 -0.55
C ILE A 413 1.13 6.91 0.15
N TYR A 414 1.01 6.91 1.49
CA TYR A 414 0.92 5.69 2.28
C TYR A 414 0.38 5.96 3.69
N SER A 415 -0.38 4.99 4.22
CA SER A 415 -0.67 4.89 5.65
C SER A 415 -0.74 3.42 6.06
N PRO A 416 -0.09 3.01 7.17
CA PRO A 416 -0.22 1.66 7.72
C PRO A 416 -1.67 1.27 8.05
N LEU A 417 -2.52 2.28 8.30
CA LEU A 417 -3.93 2.13 8.61
C LEU A 417 -4.70 1.38 7.51
N GLN A 418 -4.30 1.54 6.24
CA GLN A 418 -4.93 0.85 5.10
C GLN A 418 -4.86 -0.67 5.26
N GLN A 419 -3.66 -1.21 5.50
CA GLN A 419 -3.43 -2.65 5.60
C GLN A 419 -4.11 -3.24 6.84
N ALA A 420 -4.03 -2.54 7.98
CA ALA A 420 -4.67 -2.99 9.21
C ALA A 420 -6.19 -3.07 9.04
N VAL A 421 -6.82 -2.07 8.41
CA VAL A 421 -8.26 -2.10 8.13
C VAL A 421 -8.61 -3.24 7.18
N LEU A 422 -7.86 -3.46 6.10
CA LEU A 422 -8.12 -4.56 5.16
C LEU A 422 -8.01 -5.93 5.83
N ALA A 423 -6.99 -6.15 6.66
CA ALA A 423 -6.84 -7.40 7.40
C ALA A 423 -8.00 -7.65 8.37
N MET A 424 -8.47 -6.60 9.07
CA MET A 424 -9.65 -6.71 9.94
C MET A 424 -10.92 -7.03 9.14
N VAL A 425 -11.10 -6.41 7.97
CA VAL A 425 -12.24 -6.62 7.07
C VAL A 425 -12.26 -8.04 6.53
N GLU A 426 -11.11 -8.56 6.11
CA GLU A 426 -10.96 -9.95 5.63
C GLU A 426 -11.43 -10.95 6.70
N VAL A 427 -10.92 -10.81 7.93
CA VAL A 427 -11.31 -11.68 9.04
C VAL A 427 -12.78 -11.51 9.39
N ALA A 428 -13.31 -10.29 9.37
CA ALA A 428 -14.73 -10.05 9.64
C ALA A 428 -15.63 -10.76 8.62
N PHE A 429 -15.34 -10.64 7.32
CA PHE A 429 -16.09 -11.33 6.27
C PHE A 429 -15.94 -12.86 6.30
N GLY A 430 -14.84 -13.39 6.84
CA GLY A 430 -14.63 -14.81 7.03
C GLY A 430 -15.31 -15.38 8.29
N ALA A 431 -15.48 -14.57 9.33
CA ALA A 431 -15.93 -15.04 10.65
C ALA A 431 -17.41 -14.74 10.97
N ILE A 432 -18.04 -13.81 10.23
CA ILE A 432 -19.39 -13.32 10.52
C ILE A 432 -20.28 -13.55 9.29
N ASN A 433 -21.48 -14.09 9.52
CA ASN A 433 -22.53 -14.21 8.51
C ASN A 433 -23.73 -13.34 8.92
N LEU A 434 -24.02 -12.33 8.11
CA LEU A 434 -25.10 -11.36 8.35
C LEU A 434 -26.51 -11.97 8.26
N GLU A 435 -26.70 -13.08 7.55
CA GLU A 435 -27.98 -13.81 7.50
C GLU A 435 -28.38 -14.37 8.87
N LEU A 436 -27.39 -14.69 9.71
CA LEU A 436 -27.57 -15.19 11.06
C LEU A 436 -27.59 -14.07 12.11
N HIS A 437 -27.32 -12.82 11.70
CA HIS A 437 -27.18 -11.70 12.59
C HIS A 437 -28.52 -11.20 13.12
N THR A 438 -28.57 -10.98 14.44
CA THR A 438 -29.68 -10.32 15.13
C THR A 438 -29.17 -9.22 16.08
N GLY A 439 -29.83 -8.07 16.12
CA GLY A 439 -29.46 -6.96 17.00
C GLY A 439 -30.49 -5.83 16.99
N THR A 440 -30.41 -4.88 17.94
CA THR A 440 -31.36 -3.74 17.98
C THR A 440 -30.94 -2.56 17.10
N HIS A 441 -29.70 -2.55 16.58
CA HIS A 441 -29.19 -1.50 15.69
C HIS A 441 -29.40 -1.87 14.20
N PRO A 442 -29.84 -0.94 13.33
CA PRO A 442 -29.93 -1.19 11.89
C PRO A 442 -28.55 -1.39 11.24
N ARG A 443 -28.49 -2.18 10.16
CA ARG A 443 -27.24 -2.53 9.49
C ARG A 443 -27.46 -2.88 8.02
N LEU A 444 -26.47 -2.62 7.17
CA LEU A 444 -26.43 -3.03 5.77
C LEU A 444 -25.33 -4.06 5.50
N GLY A 445 -24.35 -4.22 6.39
CA GLY A 445 -23.22 -5.11 6.16
C GLY A 445 -22.60 -5.68 7.44
N VAL A 446 -21.80 -6.74 7.28
CA VAL A 446 -20.87 -7.23 8.31
C VAL A 446 -19.92 -6.11 8.69
N VAL A 447 -19.29 -5.49 7.69
CA VAL A 447 -18.54 -4.24 7.83
C VAL A 447 -19.47 -3.12 7.38
N ASP A 448 -20.18 -2.54 8.35
CA ASP A 448 -21.31 -1.62 8.09
C ASP A 448 -20.85 -0.20 7.72
N ASP A 449 -19.82 0.31 8.40
CA ASP A 449 -19.36 1.69 8.25
C ASP A 449 -17.86 1.78 8.57
N ILE A 450 -17.11 2.47 7.71
CA ILE A 450 -15.69 2.81 7.91
C ILE A 450 -15.56 4.32 7.75
N LEU A 451 -15.22 5.01 8.83
CA LEU A 451 -15.12 6.47 8.82
C LEU A 451 -13.72 6.93 9.17
N PHE A 452 -13.08 7.63 8.23
CA PHE A 452 -11.78 8.26 8.42
C PHE A 452 -11.92 9.70 8.90
N HIS A 453 -11.09 10.07 9.87
CA HIS A 453 -10.99 11.41 10.43
C HIS A 453 -9.55 11.91 10.40
N PRO A 454 -9.33 13.18 10.00
CA PRO A 454 -8.06 13.83 10.24
C PRO A 454 -7.82 14.01 11.75
N LEU A 455 -6.57 13.76 12.18
CA LEU A 455 -6.07 14.05 13.52
C LEU A 455 -4.72 14.78 13.43
N ALA A 456 -4.41 15.55 14.48
CA ALA A 456 -3.20 16.38 14.53
C ALA A 456 -3.09 17.27 13.29
N GLN A 457 -2.02 17.19 12.50
CA GLN A 457 -1.82 18.00 11.29
C GLN A 457 -2.43 17.40 10.02
N ALA A 458 -3.11 16.25 10.09
CA ALA A 458 -3.74 15.68 8.91
C ALA A 458 -4.89 16.54 8.40
N SER A 459 -5.02 16.59 7.08
CA SER A 459 -6.08 17.25 6.35
C SER A 459 -7.24 16.29 6.06
N LEU A 460 -8.41 16.88 5.78
CA LEU A 460 -9.57 16.10 5.34
C LEU A 460 -9.32 15.39 4.00
N ASP A 461 -8.48 15.97 3.13
CA ASP A 461 -8.13 15.38 1.84
C ASP A 461 -7.32 14.09 2.01
N GLU A 462 -6.45 14.02 3.01
CA GLU A 462 -5.71 12.80 3.33
C GLU A 462 -6.62 11.70 3.89
N ALA A 463 -7.60 12.08 4.72
CA ALA A 463 -8.63 11.15 5.18
C ALA A 463 -9.48 10.63 4.01
N ALA A 464 -9.86 11.51 3.08
CA ALA A 464 -10.63 11.16 1.89
C ALA A 464 -9.83 10.31 0.89
N TRP A 465 -8.53 10.58 0.73
CA TRP A 465 -7.61 9.76 -0.03
C TRP A 465 -7.57 8.33 0.51
N LEU A 466 -7.36 8.17 1.83
CA LEU A 466 -7.30 6.84 2.43
C LEU A 466 -8.65 6.12 2.34
N ALA A 467 -9.76 6.83 2.55
CA ALA A 467 -11.11 6.28 2.39
C ALA A 467 -11.34 5.69 0.99
N LYS A 468 -10.95 6.41 -0.07
CA LYS A 468 -11.07 5.94 -1.46
C LYS A 468 -10.16 4.75 -1.75
N SER A 469 -8.92 4.79 -1.28
CA SER A 469 -7.97 3.69 -1.44
C SER A 469 -8.47 2.40 -0.78
N VAL A 470 -8.98 2.50 0.45
CA VAL A 470 -9.59 1.36 1.18
C VAL A 470 -10.87 0.88 0.49
N ALA A 471 -11.69 1.78 -0.06
CA ALA A 471 -12.89 1.40 -0.80
C ALA A 471 -12.57 0.57 -2.04
N ALA A 472 -11.61 1.01 -2.85
CA ALA A 472 -11.16 0.28 -4.04
C ALA A 472 -10.61 -1.11 -3.67
N ASP A 473 -9.77 -1.19 -2.63
CA ASP A 473 -9.22 -2.48 -2.17
C ASP A 473 -10.32 -3.43 -1.66
N ILE A 474 -11.26 -2.95 -0.83
CA ILE A 474 -12.36 -3.78 -0.31
C ILE A 474 -13.25 -4.30 -1.44
N ALA A 475 -13.61 -3.43 -2.38
CA ALA A 475 -14.41 -3.80 -3.54
C ALA A 475 -13.70 -4.86 -4.39
N ASN A 476 -12.43 -4.63 -4.73
CA ASN A 476 -11.65 -5.54 -5.58
C ASN A 476 -11.39 -6.89 -4.90
N GLN A 477 -10.99 -6.88 -3.62
CA GLN A 477 -10.59 -8.10 -2.92
C GLN A 477 -11.78 -8.94 -2.47
N PHE A 478 -12.85 -8.32 -1.97
CA PHE A 478 -13.96 -9.04 -1.34
C PHE A 478 -15.23 -9.08 -2.18
N GLN A 479 -15.26 -8.39 -3.33
CA GLN A 479 -16.39 -8.37 -4.26
C GLN A 479 -17.70 -7.99 -3.55
N VAL A 480 -17.65 -6.92 -2.74
CA VAL A 480 -18.82 -6.36 -2.04
C VAL A 480 -19.14 -4.96 -2.58
N PRO A 481 -20.42 -4.56 -2.59
CA PRO A 481 -20.80 -3.19 -2.92
C PRO A 481 -20.25 -2.21 -1.88
N VAL A 482 -19.58 -1.15 -2.34
CA VAL A 482 -19.04 -0.09 -1.49
C VAL A 482 -19.63 1.26 -1.88
N PHE A 483 -20.21 1.96 -0.90
CA PHE A 483 -20.74 3.33 -1.07
C PHE A 483 -19.88 4.34 -0.34
N LEU A 484 -19.38 5.32 -1.07
CA LEU A 484 -18.61 6.43 -0.55
C LEU A 484 -19.53 7.53 -0.01
N TYR A 485 -19.10 8.24 1.02
CA TYR A 485 -19.85 9.41 1.53
C TYR A 485 -18.94 10.54 2.02
N ALA A 486 -19.55 11.71 2.21
CA ALA A 486 -18.89 12.95 2.61
C ALA A 486 -17.67 13.25 1.74
N ALA A 487 -16.51 13.61 2.31
CA ALA A 487 -15.34 14.03 1.51
C ALA A 487 -14.78 12.92 0.61
N ALA A 488 -15.09 11.66 0.89
CA ALA A 488 -14.71 10.55 0.03
C ALA A 488 -15.61 10.44 -1.23
N HIS A 489 -16.86 10.89 -1.16
CA HIS A 489 -17.79 10.83 -2.28
C HIS A 489 -17.57 12.02 -3.25
N PRO A 490 -17.60 11.82 -4.58
CA PRO A 490 -17.32 12.88 -5.57
C PRO A 490 -18.17 14.14 -5.41
N THR A 491 -19.43 14.00 -4.99
CA THR A 491 -20.36 15.11 -4.77
C THR A 491 -20.61 15.44 -3.29
N GLY A 492 -19.85 14.86 -2.36
CA GLY A 492 -20.06 15.14 -0.93
C GLY A 492 -21.34 14.55 -0.33
N LYS A 493 -21.89 13.46 -0.90
CA LYS A 493 -23.19 12.91 -0.50
C LYS A 493 -23.22 12.52 0.99
N ALA A 494 -24.28 12.89 1.70
CA ALA A 494 -24.41 12.60 3.12
C ALA A 494 -24.75 11.11 3.37
N LEU A 495 -24.13 10.52 4.39
CA LEU A 495 -24.36 9.13 4.80
C LEU A 495 -25.84 8.78 5.01
N ASP A 496 -26.55 9.66 5.69
CA ASP A 496 -27.97 9.53 6.01
C ASP A 496 -28.86 9.52 4.74
N THR A 497 -28.42 10.15 3.66
CA THR A 497 -29.10 10.08 2.34
C THR A 497 -28.91 8.71 1.70
N ILE A 498 -27.67 8.20 1.66
CA ILE A 498 -27.36 6.87 1.11
C ILE A 498 -28.11 5.77 1.89
N ARG A 499 -28.05 5.83 3.22
CA ARG A 499 -28.77 4.91 4.12
C ARG A 499 -30.27 4.85 3.79
N ARG A 500 -30.92 5.97 3.45
CA ARG A 500 -32.33 5.96 3.06
C ARG A 500 -32.59 5.27 1.74
N GLU A 501 -31.78 5.58 0.73
CA GLU A 501 -31.92 5.01 -0.62
C GLU A 501 -31.75 3.49 -0.56
N LEU A 502 -30.83 3.01 0.28
CA LEU A 502 -30.58 1.59 0.53
C LEU A 502 -31.56 0.95 1.54
N GLY A 503 -32.55 1.70 2.04
CA GLY A 503 -33.58 1.16 2.94
C GLY A 503 -33.13 0.87 4.37
N PHE A 504 -32.00 1.42 4.84
CA PHE A 504 -31.44 1.24 6.20
C PHE A 504 -32.44 1.41 7.34
N TYR A 505 -33.40 2.34 7.19
CA TYR A 505 -34.37 2.69 8.22
C TYR A 505 -35.69 1.92 8.11
N ARG A 506 -35.80 0.93 7.21
CA ARG A 506 -36.99 0.08 7.05
C ARG A 506 -36.81 -1.19 7.87
N PRO A 507 -37.54 -1.37 8.99
CA PRO A 507 -37.41 -2.55 9.83
C PRO A 507 -37.69 -3.83 9.06
N ASN A 508 -36.90 -4.86 9.29
CA ASN A 508 -37.02 -6.15 8.59
C ASN A 508 -37.79 -7.23 9.38
N SER A 509 -38.60 -6.79 10.33
CA SER A 509 -39.65 -7.54 11.05
C SER A 509 -39.21 -8.80 11.82
N MET A 510 -38.74 -8.58 13.06
CA MET A 510 -39.06 -9.39 14.25
C MET A 510 -39.23 -8.48 15.48
N GLY A 511 -40.35 -7.76 15.55
CA GLY A 511 -40.62 -6.82 16.65
C GLY A 511 -39.63 -5.65 16.68
N ASN A 512 -38.86 -5.54 17.77
CA ASN A 512 -37.88 -4.46 18.00
C ASN A 512 -36.45 -4.81 17.54
N GLN A 513 -36.24 -5.98 16.91
CA GLN A 513 -34.93 -6.43 16.46
C GLN A 513 -34.81 -6.38 14.93
N TRP A 514 -33.58 -6.15 14.48
CA TRP A 514 -33.14 -6.33 13.11
C TRP A 514 -32.59 -7.75 12.97
N ALA A 515 -33.18 -8.55 12.09
CA ALA A 515 -32.84 -9.96 11.94
C ALA A 515 -32.78 -10.37 10.46
N GLY A 516 -31.78 -11.17 10.08
CA GLY A 516 -31.61 -11.64 8.71
C GLY A 516 -31.30 -10.56 7.68
N TRP A 517 -31.29 -10.95 6.40
CA TRP A 517 -31.03 -10.12 5.23
C TRP A 517 -32.32 -9.77 4.48
N THR A 518 -32.52 -8.50 4.15
CA THR A 518 -33.75 -8.01 3.50
C THR A 518 -33.52 -7.00 2.40
N ILE A 519 -32.26 -6.77 2.03
CA ILE A 519 -31.94 -5.98 0.85
C ILE A 519 -31.97 -6.95 -0.34
N PRO A 520 -32.49 -6.53 -1.51
CA PRO A 520 -32.41 -7.36 -2.70
C PRO A 520 -30.98 -7.74 -3.04
N ASP A 521 -30.78 -8.93 -3.60
CA ASP A 521 -29.46 -9.41 -4.04
C ASP A 521 -28.86 -8.55 -5.16
N MET A 522 -29.67 -7.69 -5.81
CA MET A 522 -29.23 -6.72 -6.80
C MET A 522 -29.67 -5.31 -6.40
N LEU A 523 -28.71 -4.39 -6.27
CA LEU A 523 -28.98 -3.01 -5.91
C LEU A 523 -29.54 -2.22 -7.11
N LEU A 524 -30.53 -1.37 -6.81
CA LEU A 524 -31.04 -0.38 -7.76
C LEU A 524 -30.08 0.82 -7.88
N GLU A 525 -29.49 1.22 -6.76
CA GLU A 525 -28.49 2.27 -6.71
C GLU A 525 -27.12 1.68 -7.03
N LYS A 526 -26.40 2.31 -7.95
CA LYS A 526 -25.06 1.88 -8.34
C LYS A 526 -24.06 2.18 -7.20
N PRO A 527 -23.30 1.20 -6.72
CA PRO A 527 -22.19 1.43 -5.80
C PRO A 527 -21.10 2.31 -6.43
N ASP A 528 -20.35 3.03 -5.59
CA ASP A 528 -19.19 3.79 -6.04
C ASP A 528 -18.06 2.86 -6.44
N GLU A 529 -17.84 1.79 -5.67
CA GLU A 529 -16.87 0.72 -5.95
C GLU A 529 -17.53 -0.66 -5.77
N GLY A 530 -17.07 -1.64 -6.54
CA GLY A 530 -17.51 -3.03 -6.45
C GLY A 530 -18.80 -3.37 -7.23
N PRO A 531 -19.27 -4.62 -7.14
CA PRO A 531 -20.43 -5.09 -7.88
C PRO A 531 -21.73 -4.53 -7.30
N SER A 532 -22.78 -4.42 -8.13
CA SER A 532 -24.15 -4.13 -7.66
C SER A 532 -24.85 -5.36 -7.08
N GLU A 533 -24.30 -6.54 -7.31
CA GLU A 533 -24.72 -7.79 -6.66
C GLU A 533 -24.27 -7.78 -5.20
N VAL A 534 -25.17 -8.13 -4.30
CA VAL A 534 -24.91 -8.14 -2.86
C VAL A 534 -24.91 -9.57 -2.37
N SER A 535 -23.85 -9.95 -1.66
CA SER A 535 -23.85 -11.21 -0.90
C SER A 535 -24.67 -11.04 0.38
N PRO A 536 -25.75 -11.80 0.60
CA PRO A 536 -26.55 -11.72 1.83
C PRO A 536 -25.73 -11.93 3.12
N ALA A 537 -24.68 -12.76 3.04
CA ALA A 537 -23.81 -13.06 4.16
C ALA A 537 -22.86 -11.91 4.54
N ARG A 538 -22.50 -11.03 3.58
CA ARG A 538 -21.54 -9.93 3.79
C ARG A 538 -22.20 -8.55 3.81
N GLY A 539 -23.21 -8.37 2.98
CA GLY A 539 -23.95 -7.13 2.80
C GLY A 539 -23.17 -6.03 2.06
N ILE A 540 -23.46 -4.78 2.43
CA ILE A 540 -22.94 -3.54 1.83
C ILE A 540 -22.00 -2.85 2.81
N THR A 541 -20.89 -2.31 2.31
CA THR A 541 -19.97 -1.51 3.12
C THR A 541 -20.07 -0.03 2.76
N MET A 542 -20.13 0.83 3.77
CA MET A 542 -20.10 2.28 3.57
C MET A 542 -18.77 2.85 4.06
N ILE A 543 -18.17 3.76 3.29
CA ILE A 543 -16.87 4.33 3.63
C ILE A 543 -16.88 5.84 3.42
N GLY A 544 -16.38 6.59 4.41
CA GLY A 544 -16.39 8.04 4.31
C GLY A 544 -15.20 8.70 4.99
N ALA A 545 -15.07 10.00 4.73
CA ALA A 545 -14.10 10.86 5.38
C ALA A 545 -14.78 12.15 5.84
N ARG A 546 -14.58 12.52 7.11
CA ARG A 546 -15.19 13.72 7.72
C ARG A 546 -14.28 14.36 8.75
N PRO A 547 -14.46 15.67 9.04
CA PRO A 547 -14.02 16.25 10.29
C PRO A 547 -14.50 15.44 11.49
N TRP A 548 -13.91 15.69 12.67
CA TRP A 548 -14.17 14.88 13.85
C TRP A 548 -15.67 14.78 14.21
N VAL A 549 -16.14 13.57 14.48
CA VAL A 549 -17.51 13.26 14.90
C VAL A 549 -17.49 12.66 16.30
N ALA A 550 -18.32 13.20 17.19
CA ALA A 550 -18.51 12.66 18.53
C ALA A 550 -19.76 11.76 18.60
N LEU A 551 -19.70 10.73 19.44
CA LEU A 551 -20.78 9.76 19.64
C LEU A 551 -21.21 9.80 21.10
N TYR A 552 -22.45 10.22 21.34
CA TYR A 552 -23.00 10.44 22.67
C TYR A 552 -24.36 9.74 22.77
N ASN A 553 -24.51 8.84 23.72
CA ASN A 553 -25.72 8.05 23.88
C ASN A 553 -26.43 8.45 25.16
N VAL A 554 -27.76 8.55 25.11
CA VAL A 554 -28.60 8.96 26.24
C VAL A 554 -29.60 7.85 26.57
N PRO A 555 -29.44 7.13 27.70
CA PRO A 555 -30.40 6.12 28.12
C PRO A 555 -31.74 6.73 28.54
N ILE A 556 -32.82 6.05 28.20
CA ILE A 556 -34.20 6.35 28.60
C ILE A 556 -34.73 5.15 29.37
N LEU A 557 -35.20 5.39 30.59
CA LEU A 557 -35.78 4.39 31.48
C LEU A 557 -37.23 4.08 31.07
N SER A 558 -37.37 3.54 29.87
CA SER A 558 -38.65 3.16 29.28
C SER A 558 -38.47 2.07 28.25
N THR A 559 -39.41 1.13 28.23
CA THR A 559 -39.54 0.10 27.19
C THR A 559 -40.32 0.58 25.97
N ASP A 560 -40.91 1.80 26.01
CA ASP A 560 -41.60 2.39 24.88
C ASP A 560 -40.62 2.92 23.83
N VAL A 561 -40.20 2.03 22.93
CA VAL A 561 -39.38 2.38 21.77
C VAL A 561 -40.04 3.42 20.86
N SER A 562 -41.38 3.54 20.87
CA SER A 562 -42.07 4.53 20.06
C SER A 562 -41.86 5.93 20.62
N ALA A 563 -41.89 6.10 21.94
CA ALA A 563 -41.49 7.34 22.61
C ALA A 563 -40.02 7.69 22.31
N ALA A 564 -39.10 6.73 22.48
CA ALA A 564 -37.69 6.93 22.15
C ALA A 564 -37.48 7.36 20.68
N ARG A 565 -38.21 6.77 19.74
CA ARG A 565 -38.15 7.14 18.31
C ARG A 565 -38.73 8.54 18.03
N ARG A 566 -39.76 8.97 18.76
CA ARG A 566 -40.30 10.35 18.68
C ARG A 566 -39.28 11.35 19.19
N ILE A 567 -38.72 11.11 20.38
CA ILE A 567 -37.67 11.93 20.99
C ILE A 567 -36.47 12.01 20.05
N ALA A 568 -35.94 10.88 19.58
CA ALA A 568 -34.82 10.85 18.64
C ALA A 568 -35.10 11.74 17.43
N ARG A 569 -36.27 11.59 16.78
CA ARG A 569 -36.65 12.41 15.63
C ARG A 569 -36.61 13.91 15.95
N MET A 570 -37.15 14.33 17.08
CA MET A 570 -37.20 15.73 17.50
C MET A 570 -35.84 16.29 17.94
N VAL A 571 -34.91 15.44 18.39
CA VAL A 571 -33.52 15.84 18.66
C VAL A 571 -32.71 15.99 17.37
N SER A 572 -32.98 15.14 16.37
CA SER A 572 -32.26 15.10 15.10
C SER A 572 -32.48 16.37 14.27
N ALA A 573 -31.42 16.87 13.63
CA ALA A 573 -31.48 18.02 12.72
C ALA A 573 -32.57 17.87 11.65
N ARG A 574 -32.74 16.64 11.13
CA ARG A 574 -33.72 16.36 10.08
C ARG A 574 -35.17 16.45 10.57
N GLY A 575 -35.41 16.24 11.86
CA GLY A 575 -36.74 16.44 12.46
C GLY A 575 -36.98 17.86 12.97
N GLY A 576 -36.11 18.82 12.62
CA GLY A 576 -36.18 20.21 13.09
C GLY A 576 -35.52 20.45 14.44
N GLY A 577 -34.78 19.46 14.96
CA GLY A 577 -34.07 19.54 16.23
C GLY A 577 -32.73 20.27 16.15
N LEU A 578 -31.74 19.76 16.88
CA LEU A 578 -30.43 20.37 16.96
C LEU A 578 -29.69 20.24 15.61
N PRO A 579 -29.12 21.33 15.06
CA PRO A 579 -28.39 21.28 13.79
C PRO A 579 -27.18 20.37 13.92
N THR A 580 -26.79 19.69 12.84
CA THR A 580 -25.64 18.76 12.80
C THR A 580 -25.73 17.56 13.76
N VAL A 581 -26.87 17.31 14.40
CA VAL A 581 -27.10 16.11 15.23
C VAL A 581 -27.93 15.10 14.45
N GLN A 582 -27.48 13.84 14.45
CA GLN A 582 -28.24 12.70 13.97
C GLN A 582 -28.49 11.74 15.12
N THR A 583 -29.68 11.13 15.17
CA THR A 583 -30.06 10.27 16.29
C THR A 583 -30.82 9.03 15.83
N LEU A 584 -30.77 8.00 16.66
CA LEU A 584 -31.59 6.80 16.56
C LEU A 584 -32.18 6.48 17.93
N GLY A 585 -33.49 6.23 17.98
CA GLY A 585 -34.16 5.69 19.16
C GLY A 585 -34.23 4.16 19.07
N LEU A 586 -33.49 3.48 19.94
CA LEU A 586 -33.26 2.03 19.88
C LEU A 586 -33.61 1.36 21.19
N VAL A 587 -33.96 0.07 21.15
CA VAL A 587 -34.06 -0.75 22.36
C VAL A 587 -32.66 -1.08 22.84
N HIS A 588 -32.44 -0.98 24.16
CA HIS A 588 -31.14 -1.19 24.78
C HIS A 588 -31.34 -1.86 26.14
N GLY A 589 -31.10 -3.17 26.23
CA GLY A 589 -31.44 -3.96 27.42
C GLY A 589 -32.89 -4.45 27.45
N GLU A 590 -33.31 -5.05 28.56
CA GLU A 590 -34.66 -5.60 28.74
C GLU A 590 -35.69 -4.50 29.06
N ASP A 591 -35.29 -3.49 29.85
CA ASP A 591 -36.20 -2.49 30.41
C ASP A 591 -35.91 -1.04 29.98
N SER A 592 -34.98 -0.83 29.05
CA SER A 592 -34.56 0.51 28.62
C SER A 592 -34.49 0.68 27.11
N THR A 593 -34.57 1.93 26.70
CA THR A 593 -34.31 2.40 25.35
C THR A 593 -33.17 3.41 25.39
N GLU A 594 -32.59 3.73 24.24
CA GLU A 594 -31.48 4.65 24.17
C GLU A 594 -31.62 5.56 22.95
N ILE A 595 -31.27 6.83 23.12
CA ILE A 595 -31.07 7.76 22.02
C ILE A 595 -29.58 7.77 21.68
N ALA A 596 -29.20 6.98 20.67
CA ALA A 596 -27.85 6.99 20.15
C ALA A 596 -27.65 8.25 19.28
N CYS A 597 -26.73 9.14 19.66
CA CYS A 597 -26.52 10.41 18.97
C CYS A 597 -25.14 10.46 18.30
N MET A 598 -25.14 10.92 17.06
CA MET A 598 -23.95 11.28 16.30
C MET A 598 -23.93 12.81 16.14
N LEU A 599 -22.93 13.44 16.77
CA LEU A 599 -22.71 14.87 16.75
C LEU A 599 -21.71 15.14 15.62
N LEU A 600 -22.23 15.57 14.47
CA LEU A 600 -21.43 15.70 13.25
C LEU A 600 -20.45 16.88 13.32
N GLU A 601 -20.76 17.89 14.12
CA GLU A 601 -19.93 19.05 14.38
C GLU A 601 -19.92 19.36 15.89
N PRO A 602 -19.20 18.55 16.70
CA PRO A 602 -19.27 18.62 18.16
C PRO A 602 -18.74 19.94 18.74
N ASN A 603 -18.00 20.72 17.96
CA ASN A 603 -17.55 22.07 18.33
C ASN A 603 -18.69 23.10 18.26
N GLN A 604 -19.76 22.82 17.49
CA GLN A 604 -20.95 23.69 17.41
C GLN A 604 -22.01 23.26 18.42
N ILE A 605 -22.31 21.95 18.47
CA ILE A 605 -23.30 21.37 19.37
C ILE A 605 -22.63 20.31 20.24
N GLY A 606 -22.42 20.65 21.51
CA GLY A 606 -21.87 19.74 22.51
C GLY A 606 -22.90 18.74 23.07
N ALA A 607 -22.39 17.74 23.78
CA ALA A 607 -23.21 16.71 24.42
C ALA A 607 -24.15 17.26 25.50
N ASP A 608 -23.78 18.35 26.15
CA ASP A 608 -24.62 19.07 27.13
C ASP A 608 -25.92 19.57 26.49
N ARG A 609 -25.84 20.13 25.28
CA ARG A 609 -27.02 20.59 24.53
C ARG A 609 -27.90 19.44 24.08
N VAL A 610 -27.28 18.33 23.66
CA VAL A 610 -27.99 17.11 23.30
C VAL A 610 -28.71 16.53 24.52
N GLN A 611 -28.01 16.39 25.65
CA GLN A 611 -28.57 15.92 26.92
C GLN A 611 -29.79 16.75 27.34
N ASN A 612 -29.64 18.08 27.42
CA ASN A 612 -30.73 18.98 27.81
C ASN A 612 -31.94 18.88 26.87
N GLN A 613 -31.71 18.72 25.57
CA GLN A 613 -32.79 18.58 24.59
C GLN A 613 -33.53 17.25 24.76
N VAL A 614 -32.80 16.15 25.04
CA VAL A 614 -33.41 14.84 25.31
C VAL A 614 -34.22 14.90 26.61
N GLU A 615 -33.68 15.47 27.69
CA GLU A 615 -34.36 15.60 28.99
C GLU A 615 -35.66 16.41 28.88
N MET A 616 -35.64 17.52 28.14
CA MET A 616 -36.83 18.33 27.86
C MET A 616 -37.92 17.49 27.16
N LEU A 617 -37.57 16.86 26.05
CA LEU A 617 -38.52 16.08 25.23
C LEU A 617 -39.03 14.83 25.97
N ALA A 618 -38.18 14.21 26.78
CA ALA A 618 -38.55 13.08 27.61
C ALA A 618 -39.53 13.49 28.72
N THR A 619 -39.35 14.67 29.31
CA THR A 619 -40.31 15.23 30.28
C THR A 619 -41.68 15.43 29.63
N GLU A 620 -41.72 15.91 28.39
CA GLU A 620 -42.97 16.07 27.62
C GLU A 620 -43.64 14.72 27.31
N GLU A 621 -42.85 13.68 27.05
CA GLU A 621 -43.31 12.30 26.81
C GLU A 621 -43.59 11.52 28.11
N GLY A 622 -43.29 12.10 29.29
CA GLY A 622 -43.49 11.47 30.59
C GLY A 622 -42.55 10.30 30.88
N VAL A 623 -41.33 10.31 30.34
CA VAL A 623 -40.31 9.28 30.54
C VAL A 623 -39.07 9.84 31.24
N GLU A 624 -38.42 9.00 32.06
CA GLU A 624 -37.19 9.37 32.75
C GLU A 624 -35.95 9.10 31.89
N VAL A 625 -34.92 9.94 32.07
CA VAL A 625 -33.68 9.94 31.28
C VAL A 625 -32.49 9.86 32.22
N GLU A 626 -31.50 9.05 31.88
CA GLU A 626 -30.24 9.02 32.59
C GLU A 626 -29.22 9.99 31.97
N LYS A 627 -28.15 10.28 32.72
CA LYS A 627 -27.03 11.03 32.16
C LYS A 627 -26.40 10.24 31.03
N GLY A 628 -26.35 10.83 29.84
CA GLY A 628 -25.72 10.22 28.68
C GLY A 628 -24.21 10.11 28.81
N TYR A 629 -23.62 9.29 27.95
CA TYR A 629 -22.20 8.95 27.96
C TYR A 629 -21.61 8.98 26.56
N PHE A 630 -20.33 9.33 26.47
CA PHE A 630 -19.59 9.20 25.22
C PHE A 630 -19.21 7.74 25.01
N THR A 631 -19.40 7.26 23.78
CA THR A 631 -18.96 5.89 23.43
C THR A 631 -17.50 5.87 23.00
N ASP A 632 -16.86 7.02 22.83
CA ASP A 632 -15.49 7.18 22.31
C ASP A 632 -14.70 8.25 23.06
N PHE A 633 -13.38 8.27 22.86
CA PHE A 633 -12.50 9.29 23.41
C PHE A 633 -12.50 10.57 22.56
N SER A 634 -12.08 11.69 23.17
CA SER A 634 -11.83 12.94 22.43
C SER A 634 -10.62 12.80 21.48
N PRO A 635 -10.49 13.67 20.46
CA PRO A 635 -9.32 13.68 19.58
C PRO A 635 -8.00 13.72 20.34
N GLU A 636 -7.91 14.56 21.38
CA GLU A 636 -6.70 14.77 22.18
C GLU A 636 -6.35 13.50 22.96
N MET A 637 -7.34 12.87 23.58
CA MET A 637 -7.15 11.61 24.32
C MET A 637 -6.74 10.46 23.39
N ILE A 638 -7.26 10.45 22.15
CA ILE A 638 -6.90 9.46 21.13
C ILE A 638 -5.45 9.63 20.70
N ILE A 639 -5.03 10.86 20.41
CA ILE A 639 -3.64 11.16 20.06
C ILE A 639 -2.72 10.76 21.22
N GLU A 640 -3.05 11.14 22.46
CA GLU A 640 -2.25 10.78 23.63
C GLU A 640 -2.12 9.26 23.81
N LYS A 641 -3.23 8.52 23.68
CA LYS A 641 -3.21 7.04 23.73
C LYS A 641 -2.34 6.44 22.64
N TYR A 642 -2.47 6.91 21.40
CA TYR A 642 -1.65 6.48 20.29
C TYR A 642 -0.15 6.70 20.58
N MET A 643 0.23 7.90 21.05
CA MET A 643 1.62 8.21 21.39
C MET A 643 2.15 7.33 22.52
N ASN A 644 1.35 7.09 23.56
CA ASN A 644 1.76 6.24 24.67
C ASN A 644 1.96 4.78 24.23
N LEU A 645 1.03 4.23 23.45
CA LEU A 645 1.07 2.84 23.00
C LEU A 645 2.21 2.59 22.01
N THR A 646 2.49 3.54 21.11
CA THR A 646 3.60 3.44 20.15
C THR A 646 4.96 3.72 20.79
N SER A 647 5.02 4.48 21.89
CA SER A 647 6.28 4.69 22.64
C SER A 647 6.62 3.47 23.49
N ALA A 648 5.63 2.86 24.15
CA ALA A 648 5.82 1.65 24.97
C ALA A 648 6.18 0.39 24.17
N GLN A 649 5.99 0.38 22.85
CA GLN A 649 6.45 -0.68 21.96
C GLN A 649 7.92 -0.50 21.50
N ARG A 650 8.53 0.65 21.82
CA ARG A 650 9.92 1.00 21.44
C ARG A 650 10.92 0.82 22.59
N ASP A 651 10.41 0.63 23.81
CA ASP A 651 11.15 0.26 25.02
C ASP A 651 11.02 -1.26 25.27
#